data_AF-A0A9W7DD56-F1
#
_entry.id   AF-A0A9W7DD56-F1
#
_cell.length_a   1.000
_cell.length_b   1.000
_cell.length_c   1.000
_cell.angle_alpha   90.00
_cell.angle_beta   90.00
_cell.angle_gamma   90.00
#
_symmetry.space_group_name_H-M   'P 1'
#
loop_
_entity.id
_entity.type
_entity.pdbx_description
1 polymer ?
#
loop_
_entity_poly.entity_id
_entity_poly.type
_entity_poly.pdbx_seq_one_letter_code
_entity_poly.pdbx_strand_id
1 'polypeptide(L)'
;MNNHHSRRSKQVRIGEDDTAKHIQFVIVDNSKDNNIYIRLNHTSTVMTLLDNKKFFVAIHFLLSSGASIEQISRSLCKLAPVIYESSLQIEQQGFVIDIQTILEAILVSLPETTSLSDTFKLVTKIITDVRAYQLDHLGEETIDIDSFFAPDPIPEFLLLQFELSDESNEENYELLTSTVQEQLTKICWRHVHLSHDYYEHLFFSFVKSRVYAIDLALGDFVFIDEGINYLKNSRYYSSKLDEWIHGFYKPLSNLANARIVPQLVDLETFVTADDFSALVMEYIILNNSFDVLLVSTVAPYLSYVDNGWRAFNSWLVNYGDGLILNTSEKELVAGYRSLLEVVRQDKFLKALGSHADAKFEFASIIMAIIYLCPRASLEVYLDCKEILVDLGSTKFLTQGDKLPNFKGQNTVRQLYRVIDPTKVLLESLEKNIEAGERLYANGLSVAEIFQLSKADEKKQLEELHKFVNNEASYGKSAKKWNVLLGSIYYVYNNTAIFNKVSKFQFDELLLRKLLDMRYFKTLSDNFLPNFSSLPEPVLHDIVLKQSWVFFKKANNCDNKIGYLRSSLDTLDLLKADSDHTWKLRNLIDAINDLLNWKLYFQPGVPVTPRHILEVNDPFKIVKKILELNESAYTQTEELFELLKKLEIGLEDHEEDEIEKDDLALMTKLKLMALDYAATCDFDYAFELASGLLDMGANYKFSTPLVFNLVRDNWISFFQLVKNDFGEADPESLNKKLTILCKLMLVVPSEFNSTILEHWQMLNTEKYDSEMKAASHASETVGNHRSSLTPHISVNGNQTNPNHNTLSRLQRSIQSSANEVLQNSEGGDLGKNIIGWIVGAQ
;
A
#
# COMPACT_ATOMS: atom_id res chain seq x y z
N MET A 1 21.86 10.55 55.21
CA MET A 1 23.28 10.36 55.59
C MET A 1 24.12 11.19 54.66
N ASN A 2 24.75 12.23 55.22
CA ASN A 2 25.82 13.01 54.58
C ASN A 2 26.96 12.08 54.15
N ASN A 3 27.60 12.35 53.01
CA ASN A 3 29.06 12.45 52.98
C ASN A 3 29.61 13.05 51.68
N HIS A 4 30.44 14.06 51.89
CA HIS A 4 31.40 14.66 50.97
C HIS A 4 32.41 13.64 50.41
N HIS A 5 32.79 13.80 49.14
CA HIS A 5 34.15 13.56 48.63
C HIS A 5 34.37 14.45 47.39
N SER A 6 35.14 15.54 47.52
CA SER A 6 36.59 15.61 47.25
C SER A 6 36.94 15.24 45.80
N ARG A 7 36.92 16.23 44.89
CA ARG A 7 37.54 16.13 43.56
C ARG A 7 38.98 16.63 43.65
N ARG A 8 39.92 15.68 43.54
CA ARG A 8 41.34 15.90 43.26
C ARG A 8 41.50 16.43 41.83
N SER A 9 42.13 17.58 41.66
CA SER A 9 42.64 18.06 40.37
C SER A 9 43.91 17.28 40.01
N LYS A 10 43.91 16.63 38.84
CA LYS A 10 45.11 16.12 38.18
C LYS A 10 45.74 17.26 37.39
N GLN A 11 46.97 17.64 37.73
CA GLN A 11 47.84 18.43 36.86
C GLN A 11 48.25 17.57 35.66
N VAL A 12 47.94 18.04 34.45
CA VAL A 12 48.52 17.55 33.20
C VAL A 12 49.53 18.60 32.75
N ARG A 13 50.80 18.19 32.64
CA ARG A 13 51.88 18.96 31.99
C ARG A 13 51.63 18.95 30.48
N ILE A 14 51.55 20.12 29.87
CA ILE A 14 51.62 20.32 28.41
C ILE A 14 52.94 21.04 28.12
N GLY A 15 53.65 20.54 27.12
CA GLY A 15 55.01 20.92 26.75
C GLY A 15 55.10 22.32 26.16
N GLU A 16 56.30 22.88 26.32
CA GLU A 16 56.79 24.12 25.71
C GLU A 16 56.97 23.89 24.20
N ASP A 17 56.16 24.55 23.37
CA ASP A 17 56.52 25.07 22.05
C ASP A 17 55.29 25.78 21.44
N ASP A 18 55.29 27.11 21.50
CA ASP A 18 54.92 28.04 20.39
C ASP A 18 54.78 29.46 20.93
N THR A 19 55.67 30.33 20.48
CA THR A 19 55.70 31.76 20.78
C THR A 19 54.60 32.50 20.00
N ALA A 20 53.38 32.48 20.53
CA ALA A 20 52.33 33.45 20.23
C ALA A 20 51.58 33.74 21.54
N LYS A 21 51.82 34.93 22.13
CA LYS A 21 51.10 35.38 23.32
C LYS A 21 49.65 35.70 22.93
N HIS A 22 48.76 34.72 22.99
CA HIS A 22 47.32 34.94 22.97
C HIS A 22 46.87 35.52 24.32
N ILE A 23 46.31 36.73 24.32
CA ILE A 23 45.64 37.33 25.47
C ILE A 23 44.20 36.80 25.47
N GLN A 24 43.82 36.06 26.52
CA GLN A 24 42.46 35.56 26.75
C GLN A 24 41.63 36.60 27.51
N PHE A 25 40.43 36.91 27.00
CA PHE A 25 39.35 37.52 27.78
C PHE A 25 38.69 36.43 28.64
N VAL A 26 38.68 36.58 29.96
CA VAL A 26 37.96 35.69 30.88
C VAL A 26 36.93 36.52 31.65
N ILE A 27 35.65 36.28 31.38
CA ILE A 27 34.55 36.74 32.23
C ILE A 27 34.40 35.68 33.34
N VAL A 28 34.67 36.06 34.59
CA VAL A 28 34.38 35.21 35.75
C VAL A 28 33.08 35.70 36.35
N ASP A 29 32.00 34.94 36.15
CA ASP A 29 30.76 35.12 36.89
C ASP A 29 30.93 34.53 38.30
N ASN A 30 30.75 35.36 39.32
CA ASN A 30 30.71 34.91 40.70
C ASN A 30 29.30 35.20 41.22
N SER A 31 28.47 34.16 41.22
CA SER A 31 27.01 34.17 41.38
C SER A 31 26.47 34.65 42.75
N LYS A 32 27.20 35.51 43.45
CA LYS A 32 26.76 36.13 44.71
C LYS A 32 26.85 37.65 44.73
N ASP A 33 27.63 38.28 43.85
CA ASP A 33 27.74 39.72 43.76
C ASP A 33 27.75 40.09 42.27
N ASN A 34 26.71 40.76 41.76
CA ASN A 34 26.57 41.23 40.37
C ASN A 34 27.69 42.22 39.97
N ASN A 35 28.95 41.76 39.86
CA ASN A 35 30.10 42.55 39.45
C ASN A 35 30.97 41.73 38.49
N ILE A 36 31.23 42.29 37.32
CA ILE A 36 32.15 41.75 36.31
C ILE A 36 33.59 42.13 36.72
N TYR A 37 34.46 41.14 36.91
CA TYR A 37 35.89 41.38 37.15
C TYR A 37 36.71 41.04 35.91
N ILE A 38 37.36 42.04 35.32
CA ILE A 38 38.43 41.85 34.32
C ILE A 38 39.75 41.71 35.08
N ARG A 39 40.40 40.54 34.99
CA ARG A 39 41.69 40.30 35.65
C ARG A 39 42.84 40.64 34.71
N LEU A 40 43.39 41.86 34.83
CA LEU A 40 44.65 42.23 34.18
C LEU A 40 45.83 41.58 34.94
N ASN A 41 46.45 40.57 34.35
CA ASN A 41 47.72 40.02 34.86
C ASN A 41 48.89 40.90 34.38
N HIS A 42 49.20 41.96 35.11
CA HIS A 42 50.50 42.60 35.04
C HIS A 42 51.02 42.90 36.45
N THR A 43 52.06 42.17 36.88
CA THR A 43 52.87 42.49 38.04
C THR A 43 53.89 43.57 37.67
N SER A 44 53.53 44.84 37.84
CA SER A 44 54.51 45.92 37.97
C SER A 44 53.94 47.13 38.73
N THR A 45 54.59 47.42 39.87
CA THR A 45 54.72 48.72 40.58
C THR A 45 53.48 49.60 40.79
N VAL A 46 53.15 49.79 42.07
CA VAL A 46 51.95 50.46 42.62
C VAL A 46 51.79 51.95 42.23
N MET A 47 52.88 52.65 41.84
CA MET A 47 52.86 54.08 41.48
C MET A 47 52.35 54.34 40.04
N THR A 48 52.81 53.59 39.03
CA THR A 48 52.34 53.71 37.63
C THR A 48 50.87 53.32 37.48
N LEU A 49 50.38 52.48 38.39
CA LEU A 49 48.99 52.04 38.46
C LEU A 49 48.02 53.12 38.98
N LEU A 50 48.50 54.09 39.76
CA LEU A 50 47.68 55.21 40.27
C LEU A 50 47.43 56.27 39.19
N ASP A 51 48.46 56.60 38.40
CA ASP A 51 48.38 57.65 37.38
C ASP A 51 47.56 57.21 36.14
N ASN A 52 47.67 55.93 35.74
CA ASN A 52 46.79 55.36 34.71
C ASN A 52 45.32 55.33 35.15
N LYS A 53 45.06 55.07 36.44
CA LYS A 53 43.69 55.10 37.00
C LYS A 53 43.11 56.51 36.99
N LYS A 54 43.90 57.52 37.34
CA LYS A 54 43.50 58.93 37.30
C LYS A 54 43.09 59.36 35.88
N PHE A 55 43.91 59.05 34.88
CA PHE A 55 43.57 59.34 33.48
C PHE A 55 42.33 58.57 32.98
N PHE A 56 42.21 57.29 33.31
CA PHE A 56 41.04 56.48 32.97
C PHE A 56 39.76 57.03 33.62
N VAL A 57 39.85 57.49 34.87
CA VAL A 57 38.75 58.16 35.58
C VAL A 57 38.37 59.49 34.91
N ALA A 58 39.34 60.25 34.40
CA ALA A 58 39.08 61.48 33.64
C ALA A 58 38.41 61.20 32.28
N ILE A 59 38.85 60.16 31.55
CA ILE A 59 38.18 59.71 30.32
C ILE A 59 36.77 59.19 30.63
N HIS A 60 36.62 58.38 31.68
CA HIS A 60 35.33 57.87 32.13
C HIS A 60 34.39 59.03 32.48
N PHE A 61 34.88 60.06 33.16
CA PHE A 61 34.10 61.28 33.43
C PHE A 61 33.67 61.98 32.14
N LEU A 62 34.58 62.21 31.21
CA LEU A 62 34.27 62.83 29.91
C LEU A 62 33.24 62.02 29.09
N LEU A 63 33.27 60.70 29.21
CA LEU A 63 32.32 59.79 28.56
C LEU A 63 30.96 59.69 29.30
N SER A 64 30.91 60.00 30.60
CA SER A 64 29.71 59.85 31.44
C SER A 64 29.04 61.18 31.82
N SER A 65 29.70 62.33 31.58
CA SER A 65 29.23 63.68 31.97
C SER A 65 28.06 64.24 31.13
N GLY A 66 27.44 63.44 30.26
CA GLY A 66 26.26 63.85 29.49
C GLY A 66 26.53 64.75 28.28
N ALA A 67 27.80 64.93 27.90
CA ALA A 67 28.19 65.64 26.68
C ALA A 67 27.69 64.92 25.41
N SER A 68 27.40 65.66 24.35
CA SER A 68 26.99 65.04 23.07
C SER A 68 28.14 64.20 22.49
N ILE A 69 27.82 63.13 21.74
CA ILE A 69 28.83 62.26 21.13
C ILE A 69 29.79 63.05 20.22
N GLU A 70 29.33 64.16 19.63
CA GLU A 70 30.20 65.07 18.89
C GLU A 70 31.21 65.81 19.76
N GLN A 71 30.82 66.24 20.97
CA GLN A 71 31.72 66.88 21.93
C GLN A 71 32.74 65.87 22.45
N ILE A 72 32.29 64.67 22.82
CA ILE A 72 33.15 63.54 23.20
C ILE A 72 34.14 63.23 22.07
N SER A 73 33.65 63.15 20.83
CA SER A 73 34.50 62.93 19.66
C SER A 73 35.55 64.02 19.51
N ARG A 74 35.17 65.30 19.54
CA ARG A 74 36.14 66.41 19.41
C ARG A 74 37.20 66.39 20.49
N SER A 75 36.83 66.09 21.74
CA SER A 75 37.81 66.00 22.83
C SER A 75 38.74 64.80 22.64
N LEU A 76 38.22 63.60 22.41
CA LEU A 76 39.05 62.39 22.24
C LEU A 76 39.95 62.45 21.00
N CYS A 77 39.54 63.10 19.91
CA CYS A 77 40.39 63.24 18.72
C CYS A 77 41.62 64.13 18.96
N LYS A 78 41.58 65.06 19.93
CA LYS A 78 42.75 65.84 20.35
C LYS A 78 43.82 65.00 21.04
N LEU A 79 43.46 63.80 21.53
CA LEU A 79 44.41 62.84 22.10
C LEU A 79 45.09 61.97 21.05
N ALA A 80 44.69 62.03 19.77
CA ALA A 80 45.27 61.20 18.71
C ALA A 80 46.82 61.20 18.68
N PRO A 81 47.52 62.35 18.86
CA PRO A 81 48.98 62.38 18.95
C PRO A 81 49.54 61.60 20.14
N VAL A 82 48.90 61.72 21.32
CA VAL A 82 49.28 60.99 22.53
C VAL A 82 49.14 59.49 22.31
N ILE A 83 47.96 59.08 21.83
CA ILE A 83 47.54 57.68 21.68
C ILE A 83 48.48 56.92 20.74
N TYR A 84 48.84 57.55 19.62
CA TYR A 84 49.77 56.95 18.67
C TYR A 84 51.13 56.72 19.34
N GLU A 85 51.65 57.72 20.05
CA GLU A 85 53.05 57.74 20.49
C GLU A 85 53.28 56.92 21.78
N SER A 86 52.27 56.77 22.63
CA SER A 86 52.32 55.83 23.76
C SER A 86 52.10 54.37 23.37
N SER A 87 51.41 54.08 22.25
CA SER A 87 51.19 52.70 21.77
C SER A 87 52.47 51.96 21.31
N LEU A 88 53.63 52.64 21.34
CA LEU A 88 54.92 52.21 20.82
C LEU A 88 55.95 51.83 21.91
N GLN A 89 55.64 52.04 23.20
CA GLN A 89 56.57 51.74 24.30
C GLN A 89 56.46 50.27 24.74
N ILE A 90 57.39 49.42 24.29
CA ILE A 90 57.39 47.99 24.67
C ILE A 90 58.00 47.73 26.06
N GLU A 91 58.83 48.58 26.67
CA GLU A 91 59.60 48.06 27.83
C GLU A 91 60.20 49.06 28.84
N GLN A 92 59.76 50.32 28.92
CA GLN A 92 60.27 51.26 29.95
C GLN A 92 59.16 51.84 30.83
N GLN A 93 59.51 52.10 32.09
CA GLN A 93 58.64 52.63 33.15
C GLN A 93 58.11 54.02 32.75
N GLY A 94 56.97 54.03 32.05
CA GLY A 94 56.30 55.21 31.56
C GLY A 94 54.81 54.97 31.37
N PHE A 95 54.07 56.07 31.28
CA PHE A 95 52.62 56.13 31.08
C PHE A 95 52.26 55.64 29.67
N VAL A 96 51.54 54.52 29.56
CA VAL A 96 51.14 53.91 28.28
C VAL A 96 49.63 54.06 28.11
N ILE A 97 49.20 54.96 27.22
CA ILE A 97 47.83 55.02 26.70
C ILE A 97 47.83 54.47 25.29
N ASP A 98 47.56 53.19 25.10
CA ASP A 98 47.33 52.68 23.77
C ASP A 98 45.88 52.94 23.32
N ILE A 99 45.66 52.84 22.00
CA ILE A 99 44.34 52.96 21.41
C ILE A 99 43.37 51.91 21.98
N GLN A 100 43.87 50.73 22.37
CA GLN A 100 43.08 49.67 22.97
C GLN A 100 42.49 50.10 24.32
N THR A 101 43.29 50.68 25.20
CA THR A 101 42.86 51.17 26.53
C THR A 101 41.75 52.22 26.41
N ILE A 102 41.80 53.08 25.38
CA ILE A 102 40.74 54.07 25.13
C ILE A 102 39.47 53.41 24.59
N LEU A 103 39.58 52.44 23.69
CA LEU A 103 38.43 51.68 23.22
C LEU A 103 37.77 50.87 24.37
N GLU A 104 38.57 50.34 25.30
CA GLU A 104 38.09 49.71 26.53
C GLU A 104 37.37 50.71 27.44
N ALA A 105 37.94 51.91 27.62
CA ALA A 105 37.30 52.99 28.38
C ALA A 105 35.95 53.40 27.76
N ILE A 106 35.88 53.52 26.43
CA ILE A 106 34.64 53.81 25.69
C ILE A 106 33.62 52.68 25.90
N LEU A 107 34.04 51.43 25.83
CA LEU A 107 33.17 50.27 25.99
C LEU A 107 32.51 50.22 27.38
N VAL A 108 33.26 50.51 28.43
CA VAL A 108 32.81 50.47 29.84
C VAL A 108 32.01 51.72 30.24
N SER A 109 32.41 52.90 29.76
CA SER A 109 31.88 54.17 30.28
C SER A 109 30.64 54.67 29.53
N LEU A 110 30.42 54.25 28.29
CA LEU A 110 29.23 54.66 27.54
C LEU A 110 27.99 53.83 27.96
N PRO A 111 26.89 54.48 28.37
CA PRO A 111 25.64 53.78 28.71
C PRO A 111 25.16 52.88 27.57
N GLU A 112 24.56 51.73 27.88
CA GLU A 112 24.06 50.76 26.90
C GLU A 112 22.90 51.32 26.06
N THR A 113 22.24 52.39 26.54
CA THR A 113 21.20 53.15 25.81
C THR A 113 21.75 54.10 24.74
N THR A 114 23.07 54.27 24.67
CA THR A 114 23.71 55.14 23.67
C THR A 114 23.55 54.56 22.27
N SER A 115 23.17 55.40 21.29
CA SER A 115 23.08 55.05 19.87
C SER A 115 24.35 54.31 19.40
N LEU A 116 24.17 53.08 18.91
CA LEU A 116 25.26 52.26 18.39
C LEU A 116 25.89 52.88 17.14
N SER A 117 25.07 53.48 16.26
CA SER A 117 25.54 54.17 15.07
C SER A 117 26.51 55.30 15.42
N ASP A 118 26.18 56.08 16.46
CA ASP A 118 27.02 57.20 16.89
C ASP A 118 28.25 56.73 17.67
N THR A 119 28.14 55.63 18.42
CA THR A 119 29.28 54.97 19.05
C THR A 119 30.28 54.45 18.02
N PHE A 120 29.82 53.81 16.94
CA PHE A 120 30.67 53.32 15.87
C PHE A 120 31.27 54.47 15.03
N LYS A 121 30.55 55.58 14.82
CA LYS A 121 31.10 56.82 14.22
C LYS A 121 32.23 57.39 15.06
N LEU A 122 32.02 57.50 16.37
CA LEU A 122 33.03 57.99 17.32
C LEU A 122 34.31 57.16 17.21
N VAL A 123 34.20 55.85 17.31
CA VAL A 123 35.36 54.95 17.23
C VAL A 123 36.02 54.99 15.85
N THR A 124 35.24 54.98 14.76
CA THR A 124 35.78 55.09 13.40
C THR A 124 36.58 56.37 13.22
N LYS A 125 36.10 57.49 13.78
CA LYS A 125 36.77 58.78 13.71
C LYS A 125 38.06 58.81 14.54
N ILE A 126 38.03 58.31 15.79
CA ILE A 126 39.23 58.21 16.65
C ILE A 126 40.33 57.39 15.94
N ILE A 127 39.99 56.22 15.41
CA ILE A 127 40.96 55.38 14.69
C ILE A 127 41.47 56.09 13.43
N THR A 128 40.61 56.80 12.70
CA THR A 128 41.00 57.58 11.51
C THR A 128 41.95 58.73 11.85
N ASP A 129 41.71 59.45 12.93
CA ASP A 129 42.53 60.59 13.33
C ASP A 129 43.88 60.14 13.89
N VAL A 130 43.93 59.03 14.65
CA VAL A 130 45.18 58.38 15.07
C VAL A 130 45.99 57.90 13.86
N ARG A 131 45.32 57.30 12.87
CA ARG A 131 45.98 56.84 11.64
C ARG A 131 46.42 57.99 10.72
N ALA A 132 45.65 59.07 10.64
CA ALA A 132 46.02 60.26 9.87
C ALA A 132 47.25 60.92 10.49
N TYR A 133 47.30 61.03 11.82
CA TYR A 133 48.48 61.51 12.54
C TYR A 133 49.72 60.65 12.24
N GLN A 134 49.59 59.31 12.27
CA GLN A 134 50.64 58.37 11.90
C GLN A 134 51.19 58.57 10.46
N LEU A 135 50.37 59.05 9.52
CA LEU A 135 50.73 59.22 8.11
C LEU A 135 51.31 60.62 7.80
N ASP A 136 50.84 61.65 8.51
CA ASP A 136 51.13 63.05 8.19
C ASP A 136 52.28 63.66 9.01
N HIS A 137 52.65 63.12 10.18
CA HIS A 137 53.56 63.81 11.11
C HIS A 137 54.96 63.16 11.25
N LEU A 138 55.97 63.96 10.89
CA LEU A 138 57.42 63.77 11.10
C LEU A 138 58.00 64.92 11.99
N GLY A 139 57.20 65.59 12.81
CA GLY A 139 57.63 66.78 13.56
C GLY A 139 56.90 67.02 14.89
N GLU A 140 57.65 67.63 15.83
CA GLU A 140 57.24 68.01 17.19
C GLU A 140 56.14 69.08 17.19
N GLU A 141 54.90 68.71 17.53
CA GLU A 141 53.86 69.67 17.92
C GLU A 141 53.51 69.48 19.41
N THR A 142 53.50 70.60 20.14
CA THR A 142 53.02 70.68 21.52
C THR A 142 51.50 70.58 21.57
N ILE A 143 50.98 69.60 22.30
CA ILE A 143 49.54 69.35 22.46
C ILE A 143 48.94 70.38 23.44
N ASP A 144 47.90 71.10 23.02
CA ASP A 144 47.16 72.07 23.83
C ASP A 144 46.04 71.38 24.65
N ILE A 145 46.37 70.99 25.89
CA ILE A 145 45.50 70.26 26.81
C ILE A 145 44.51 71.19 27.52
N ASP A 146 44.78 72.50 27.61
CA ASP A 146 43.89 73.48 28.24
C ASP A 146 42.50 73.49 27.58
N SER A 147 42.43 73.06 26.33
CA SER A 147 41.20 72.93 25.54
C SER A 147 40.47 71.58 25.66
N PHE A 148 40.99 70.63 26.45
CA PHE A 148 40.49 69.25 26.55
C PHE A 148 39.33 69.12 27.54
N PHE A 149 39.39 69.86 28.65
CA PHE A 149 38.32 69.96 29.64
C PHE A 149 37.68 71.36 29.51
N ALA A 150 36.59 71.47 28.73
CA ALA A 150 35.79 72.70 28.68
C ALA A 150 34.93 72.83 29.97
N PRO A 151 34.38 74.02 30.31
CA PRO A 151 34.12 74.41 31.68
C PRO A 151 32.77 73.88 32.18
N ASP A 152 32.78 72.70 32.79
CA ASP A 152 31.68 72.18 33.59
C ASP A 152 32.22 71.88 35.01
N PRO A 153 31.44 72.07 36.09
CA PRO A 153 31.95 71.88 37.44
C PRO A 153 32.47 70.45 37.65
N ILE A 154 33.71 70.33 38.13
CA ILE A 154 34.36 69.04 38.46
C ILE A 154 33.55 68.39 39.60
N PRO A 155 33.02 67.16 39.44
CA PRO A 155 32.27 66.49 40.51
C PRO A 155 33.12 66.24 41.77
N GLU A 156 32.48 66.31 42.93
CA GLU A 156 33.09 66.19 44.27
C GLU A 156 33.94 64.92 44.47
N PHE A 157 33.59 63.81 43.79
CA PHE A 157 34.38 62.57 43.87
C PHE A 157 35.71 62.64 43.10
N LEU A 158 35.80 63.42 42.02
CA LEU A 158 37.07 63.69 41.33
C LEU A 158 37.95 64.63 42.14
N LEU A 159 37.35 65.57 42.87
CA LEU A 159 38.07 66.42 43.82
C LEU A 159 38.76 65.57 44.91
N LEU A 160 38.02 64.60 45.48
CA LEU A 160 38.52 63.65 46.46
C LEU A 160 39.60 62.70 45.92
N GLN A 161 39.50 62.26 44.67
CA GLN A 161 40.38 61.23 44.10
C GLN A 161 41.70 61.80 43.52
N PHE A 162 41.70 63.09 43.19
CA PHE A 162 42.88 63.84 42.75
C PHE A 162 43.47 64.75 43.84
N GLU A 163 42.93 64.72 45.06
CA GLU A 163 43.35 65.57 46.21
C GLU A 163 43.24 67.08 45.92
N LEU A 164 42.18 67.49 45.21
CA LEU A 164 41.91 68.87 44.79
C LEU A 164 40.99 69.59 45.80
N SER A 165 41.08 70.93 45.91
CA SER A 165 40.40 71.71 46.97
C SER A 165 39.05 72.30 46.52
N ASP A 166 38.06 72.47 47.41
CA ASP A 166 36.71 72.95 47.05
C ASP A 166 36.63 74.44 46.63
N GLU A 167 37.71 75.22 46.75
CA GLU A 167 37.62 76.69 46.78
C GLU A 167 37.82 77.40 45.42
N SER A 168 38.34 76.72 44.39
CA SER A 168 38.50 77.31 43.04
C SER A 168 38.47 76.25 41.94
N ASN A 169 37.40 76.24 41.12
CA ASN A 169 37.34 75.37 39.93
C ASN A 169 38.51 75.66 38.97
N GLU A 170 38.91 76.93 38.78
CA GLU A 170 40.01 77.29 37.87
C GLU A 170 41.37 76.69 38.30
N GLU A 171 41.71 76.73 39.60
CA GLU A 171 43.00 76.19 40.10
C GLU A 171 43.05 74.66 40.01
N ASN A 172 41.93 73.98 40.25
CA ASN A 172 41.83 72.52 40.11
C ASN A 172 41.91 72.07 38.64
N TYR A 173 41.34 72.86 37.73
CA TYR A 173 41.46 72.67 36.29
C TYR A 173 42.91 72.84 35.82
N GLU A 174 43.61 73.84 36.35
CA GLU A 174 45.02 74.10 36.06
C GLU A 174 45.93 73.00 36.62
N LEU A 175 45.62 72.46 37.80
CA LEU A 175 46.36 71.33 38.39
C LEU A 175 46.11 70.00 37.65
N LEU A 176 44.87 69.72 37.24
CA LEU A 176 44.54 68.55 36.43
C LEU A 176 45.24 68.62 35.06
N THR A 177 45.16 69.78 34.41
CA THR A 177 45.77 70.02 33.10
C THR A 177 47.30 69.95 33.18
N SER A 178 47.92 70.59 34.17
CA SER A 178 49.36 70.52 34.39
C SER A 178 49.84 69.11 34.74
N THR A 179 49.08 68.33 35.51
CA THR A 179 49.41 66.92 35.81
C THR A 179 49.39 66.06 34.56
N VAL A 180 48.37 66.22 33.69
CA VAL A 180 48.32 65.51 32.40
C VAL A 180 49.46 65.99 31.47
N GLN A 181 49.74 67.30 31.42
CA GLN A 181 50.82 67.90 30.62
C GLN A 181 52.22 67.43 31.05
N GLU A 182 52.47 67.31 32.35
CA GLU A 182 53.74 66.81 32.91
C GLU A 182 53.95 65.32 32.57
N GLN A 183 52.89 64.54 32.45
CA GLN A 183 52.97 63.13 32.06
C GLN A 183 53.17 62.99 30.54
N LEU A 184 52.53 63.83 29.72
CA LEU A 184 52.72 63.82 28.26
C LEU A 184 54.13 64.26 27.83
N THR A 185 54.75 65.18 28.56
CA THR A 185 56.12 65.67 28.28
C THR A 185 57.22 64.65 28.59
N LYS A 186 56.92 63.56 29.31
CA LYS A 186 57.86 62.47 29.65
C LYS A 186 57.93 61.36 28.59
N ILE A 187 57.13 61.44 27.52
CA ILE A 187 57.05 60.42 26.47
C ILE A 187 58.18 60.63 25.45
N CYS A 188 59.06 59.63 25.26
CA CYS A 188 60.03 59.61 24.17
C CYS A 188 59.43 58.95 22.92
N TRP A 189 59.48 59.67 21.80
CA TRP A 189 58.89 59.33 20.50
C TRP A 189 59.74 58.28 19.75
N ARG A 190 59.10 57.24 19.19
CA ARG A 190 59.75 56.25 18.31
C ARG A 190 58.82 55.86 17.17
N HIS A 191 59.24 56.10 15.93
CA HIS A 191 58.42 55.80 14.75
C HIS A 191 58.35 54.30 14.44
N VAL A 192 57.16 53.69 14.59
CA VAL A 192 56.81 52.41 13.95
C VAL A 192 55.42 52.51 13.34
N HIS A 193 55.30 52.13 12.08
CA HIS A 193 54.00 52.13 11.41
C HIS A 193 53.16 50.90 11.81
N LEU A 194 52.05 51.15 12.52
CA LEU A 194 50.98 50.16 12.70
C LEU A 194 50.27 49.89 11.36
N SER A 195 50.00 48.62 11.06
CA SER A 195 49.35 48.23 9.81
C SER A 195 47.85 48.55 9.81
N HIS A 196 47.24 48.63 8.63
CA HIS A 196 45.79 48.80 8.51
C HIS A 196 45.03 47.66 9.19
N ASP A 197 45.52 46.43 9.03
CA ASP A 197 44.96 45.19 9.57
C ASP A 197 44.88 45.21 11.11
N TYR A 198 45.84 45.87 11.78
CA TYR A 198 45.82 46.05 13.23
C TYR A 198 44.60 46.87 13.68
N TYR A 199 44.34 47.99 13.01
CA TYR A 199 43.19 48.85 13.30
C TYR A 199 41.86 48.18 12.94
N GLU A 200 41.81 47.40 11.87
CA GLU A 200 40.65 46.57 11.51
C GLU A 200 40.34 45.52 12.59
N HIS A 201 41.36 44.87 13.14
CA HIS A 201 41.20 43.90 14.23
C HIS A 201 40.68 44.57 15.52
N LEU A 202 41.23 45.72 15.89
CA LEU A 202 40.77 46.49 17.05
C LEU A 202 39.33 46.97 16.87
N PHE A 203 38.99 47.48 15.69
CA PHE A 203 37.62 47.90 15.37
C PHE A 203 36.64 46.73 15.46
N PHE A 204 36.98 45.58 14.86
CA PHE A 204 36.19 44.35 14.97
C PHE A 204 35.99 43.92 16.43
N SER A 205 37.07 43.88 17.22
CA SER A 205 37.02 43.48 18.64
C SER A 205 36.14 44.41 19.47
N PHE A 206 36.22 45.72 19.23
CA PHE A 206 35.37 46.71 19.88
C PHE A 206 33.90 46.53 19.48
N VAL A 207 33.60 46.43 18.18
CA VAL A 207 32.23 46.26 17.67
C VAL A 207 31.58 45.02 18.29
N LYS A 208 32.28 43.88 18.24
CA LYS A 208 31.81 42.61 18.81
C LYS A 208 31.52 42.74 20.31
N SER A 209 32.46 43.31 21.07
CA SER A 209 32.31 43.49 22.52
C SER A 209 31.17 44.45 22.88
N ARG A 210 30.98 45.52 22.09
CA ARG A 210 29.88 46.47 22.32
C ARG A 210 28.52 45.87 22.01
N VAL A 211 28.42 45.07 20.95
CA VAL A 211 27.21 44.32 20.63
C VAL A 211 26.86 43.34 21.75
N TYR A 212 27.85 42.63 22.32
CA TYR A 212 27.65 41.73 23.45
C TYR A 212 27.21 42.45 24.73
N ALA A 213 27.81 43.60 25.04
CA ALA A 213 27.41 44.39 26.20
C ALA A 213 25.94 44.84 26.11
N ILE A 214 25.50 45.24 24.92
CA ILE A 214 24.11 45.69 24.68
C ILE A 214 23.14 44.52 24.67
N ASP A 215 23.49 43.39 24.04
CA ASP A 215 22.67 42.18 24.05
C ASP A 215 22.46 41.67 25.49
N LEU A 216 23.51 41.66 26.31
CA LEU A 216 23.45 41.29 27.73
C LEU A 216 22.53 42.22 28.53
N ALA A 217 22.56 43.52 28.25
CA ALA A 217 21.81 44.53 29.01
C ALA A 217 20.35 44.68 28.57
N LEU A 218 20.08 44.64 27.26
CA LEU A 218 18.77 44.96 26.68
C LEU A 218 18.08 43.75 26.04
N GLY A 219 18.82 42.79 25.50
CA GLY A 219 18.29 41.60 24.83
C GLY A 219 17.43 41.89 23.59
N ASP A 220 17.53 43.09 23.00
CA ASP A 220 16.73 43.53 21.86
C ASP A 220 17.60 43.78 20.63
N PHE A 221 17.44 42.90 19.64
CA PHE A 221 18.16 42.94 18.37
C PHE A 221 17.77 44.11 17.47
N VAL A 222 16.62 44.78 17.69
CA VAL A 222 16.19 45.92 16.87
C VAL A 222 17.15 47.10 17.03
N PHE A 223 17.58 47.37 18.26
CA PHE A 223 18.57 48.42 18.55
C PHE A 223 19.94 48.08 17.97
N ILE A 224 20.31 46.80 17.97
CA ILE A 224 21.61 46.34 17.46
C ILE A 224 21.66 46.40 15.93
N ASP A 225 20.56 46.04 15.26
CA ASP A 225 20.44 46.06 13.80
C ASP A 225 20.64 47.47 13.21
N GLU A 226 20.16 48.53 13.87
CA GLU A 226 20.40 49.92 13.45
C GLU A 226 21.90 50.25 13.40
N GLY A 227 22.64 49.85 14.44
CA GLY A 227 24.08 50.04 14.53
C GLY A 227 24.85 49.24 13.47
N ILE A 228 24.46 47.98 13.24
CA ILE A 228 25.13 47.10 12.29
C ILE A 228 24.93 47.55 10.84
N ASN A 229 23.77 48.09 10.49
CA ASN A 229 23.53 48.66 9.16
C ASN A 229 24.47 49.82 8.83
N TYR A 230 24.91 50.59 9.84
CA TYR A 230 25.88 51.67 9.66
C TYR A 230 27.29 51.16 9.35
N LEU A 231 27.70 50.00 9.92
CA LEU A 231 29.06 49.47 9.82
C LEU A 231 29.53 49.22 8.39
N LYS A 232 28.62 48.89 7.46
CA LYS A 232 28.94 48.64 6.04
C LYS A 232 29.63 49.82 5.34
N ASN A 233 29.43 51.03 5.86
CA ASN A 233 30.03 52.26 5.32
C ASN A 233 31.31 52.68 6.06
N SER A 234 31.76 51.91 7.08
CA SER A 234 32.97 52.23 7.84
C SER A 234 34.23 51.87 7.06
N ARG A 235 35.27 52.71 7.20
CA ARG A 235 36.59 52.50 6.60
C ARG A 235 37.34 51.29 7.17
N TYR A 236 36.92 50.80 8.35
CA TYR A 236 37.55 49.66 9.04
C TYR A 236 36.68 48.39 8.98
N TYR A 237 35.73 48.35 8.04
CA TYR A 237 34.93 47.15 7.80
C TYR A 237 35.78 46.04 7.17
N SER A 238 36.16 45.06 7.99
CA SER A 238 37.03 43.95 7.60
C SER A 238 36.25 42.72 7.17
N SER A 239 36.90 41.79 6.46
CA SER A 239 36.29 40.51 6.08
C SER A 239 35.87 39.68 7.30
N LYS A 240 36.65 39.72 8.39
CA LYS A 240 36.32 39.04 9.65
C LYS A 240 35.06 39.60 10.31
N LEU A 241 34.88 40.93 10.27
CA LEU A 241 33.66 41.56 10.74
C LEU A 241 32.46 41.19 9.87
N ASP A 242 32.65 41.14 8.55
CA ASP A 242 31.61 40.72 7.60
C ASP A 242 31.17 39.26 7.82
N GLU A 243 32.14 38.36 7.97
CA GLU A 243 31.94 36.94 8.26
C GLU A 243 31.22 36.74 9.60
N TRP A 244 31.61 37.47 10.65
CA TRP A 244 30.93 37.40 11.94
C TRP A 244 29.50 37.97 11.89
N ILE A 245 29.27 39.09 11.19
CA ILE A 245 27.93 39.67 11.04
C ILE A 245 27.01 38.70 10.30
N HIS A 246 27.42 38.21 9.13
CA HIS A 246 26.54 37.39 8.27
C HIS A 246 26.51 35.92 8.69
N GLY A 247 27.56 35.43 9.35
CA GLY A 247 27.70 34.05 9.80
C GLY A 247 27.26 33.81 11.23
N PHE A 248 27.36 34.77 12.13
CA PHE A 248 27.01 34.59 13.55
C PHE A 248 25.86 35.49 13.99
N TYR A 249 26.05 36.82 13.95
CA TYR A 249 25.08 37.75 14.51
C TYR A 249 23.72 37.71 13.77
N LYS A 250 23.71 37.86 12.44
CA LYS A 250 22.47 37.98 11.66
C LYS A 250 21.62 36.71 11.70
N PRO A 251 22.20 35.50 11.58
CA PRO A 251 21.48 34.26 11.87
C PRO A 251 20.76 34.27 13.22
N LEU A 252 21.45 34.67 14.28
CA LEU A 252 20.86 34.70 15.63
C LEU A 252 19.81 35.79 15.78
N SER A 253 20.00 36.96 15.15
CA SER A 253 19.00 38.03 15.12
C SER A 253 17.70 37.57 14.45
N ASN A 254 17.77 36.70 13.43
CA ASN A 254 16.57 36.16 12.78
C ASN A 254 15.77 35.22 13.68
N LEU A 255 16.42 34.62 14.70
CA LEU A 255 15.79 33.80 15.72
C LEU A 255 15.29 34.60 16.93
N ALA A 256 15.56 35.90 17.01
CA ALA A 256 15.13 36.75 18.13
C ALA A 256 13.60 36.70 18.37
N ASN A 257 12.82 36.65 17.28
CA ASN A 257 11.36 36.53 17.34
C ASN A 257 10.88 35.21 17.97
N ALA A 258 11.73 34.18 18.00
CA ALA A 258 11.43 32.87 18.52
C ALA A 258 11.55 32.77 20.06
N ARG A 259 12.17 33.76 20.74
CA ARG A 259 12.52 33.74 22.19
C ARG A 259 13.31 32.50 22.63
N ILE A 260 14.02 31.87 21.70
CA ILE A 260 14.72 30.59 21.90
C ILE A 260 16.24 30.77 22.01
N VAL A 261 16.73 31.97 21.71
CA VAL A 261 18.15 32.30 21.62
C VAL A 261 18.63 32.70 23.02
N PRO A 262 19.59 31.96 23.62
CA PRO A 262 20.37 32.47 24.76
C PRO A 262 21.08 33.77 24.39
N GLN A 263 21.66 34.46 25.36
CA GLN A 263 22.47 35.64 25.07
C GLN A 263 23.61 35.29 24.10
N LEU A 264 23.98 36.24 23.23
CA LEU A 264 24.96 36.04 22.16
C LEU A 264 26.30 35.53 22.70
N VAL A 265 26.70 36.01 23.87
CA VAL A 265 27.93 35.59 24.56
C VAL A 265 27.87 34.12 24.91
N ASP A 266 26.75 33.66 25.47
CA ASP A 266 26.58 32.28 25.91
C ASP A 266 26.55 31.32 24.72
N LEU A 267 25.97 31.75 23.60
CA LEU A 267 25.93 30.98 22.37
C LEU A 267 27.30 30.79 21.73
N GLU A 268 28.16 31.81 21.75
CA GLU A 268 29.50 31.68 21.17
C GLU A 268 30.44 30.85 22.05
N THR A 269 30.23 30.87 23.38
CA THR A 269 31.18 30.27 24.33
C THR A 269 30.77 28.91 24.88
N PHE A 270 29.47 28.65 25.09
CA PHE A 270 28.99 27.46 25.79
C PHE A 270 28.17 26.50 24.94
N VAL A 271 27.52 26.99 23.88
CA VAL A 271 26.66 26.16 23.03
C VAL A 271 27.48 25.52 21.93
N THR A 272 27.47 24.19 21.87
CA THR A 272 28.13 23.45 20.79
C THR A 272 27.32 23.56 19.49
N ALA A 273 27.97 23.40 18.33
CA ALA A 273 27.29 23.38 17.04
C ALA A 273 26.21 22.26 16.97
N ASP A 274 26.39 21.16 17.71
CA ASP A 274 25.42 20.07 17.82
C ASP A 274 24.16 20.52 18.57
N ASP A 275 24.35 21.16 19.74
CA ASP A 275 23.25 21.67 20.57
C ASP A 275 22.48 22.77 19.83
N PHE A 276 23.20 23.66 19.14
CA PHE A 276 22.58 24.69 18.30
C PHE A 276 21.73 24.07 17.19
N SER A 277 22.29 23.10 16.45
CA SER A 277 21.56 22.42 15.37
C SER A 277 20.29 21.73 15.90
N ALA A 278 20.37 21.08 17.06
CA ALA A 278 19.23 20.43 17.68
C ALA A 278 18.12 21.42 18.06
N LEU A 279 18.47 22.47 18.79
CA LEU A 279 17.53 23.47 19.30
C LEU A 279 16.83 24.25 18.17
N VAL A 280 17.59 24.67 17.15
CA VAL A 280 17.02 25.42 16.03
C VAL A 280 16.15 24.53 15.14
N MET A 281 16.58 23.29 14.86
CA MET A 281 15.77 22.38 14.07
C MET A 281 14.48 21.96 14.77
N GLU A 282 14.49 21.77 16.09
CA GLU A 282 13.27 21.52 16.86
C GLU A 282 12.28 22.68 16.72
N TYR A 283 12.76 23.93 16.81
CA TYR A 283 11.93 25.10 16.58
C TYR A 283 11.37 25.20 15.16
N ILE A 284 12.21 24.94 14.15
CA ILE A 284 11.81 24.97 12.74
C ILE A 284 10.70 23.94 12.48
N ILE A 285 10.83 22.73 13.01
CA ILE A 285 9.85 21.65 12.86
C ILE A 285 8.53 22.03 13.54
N LEU A 286 8.58 22.55 14.78
CA LEU A 286 7.38 22.96 15.52
C LEU A 286 6.58 24.09 14.84
N ASN A 287 7.28 25.02 14.18
CA ASN A 287 6.65 26.20 13.56
C ASN A 287 6.58 26.12 12.03
N ASN A 288 6.97 24.99 11.43
CA ASN A 288 6.99 24.76 9.99
C ASN A 288 7.66 25.91 9.19
N SER A 289 8.77 26.45 9.70
CA SER A 289 9.44 27.67 9.18
C SER A 289 10.73 27.34 8.43
N PHE A 290 10.70 26.30 7.59
CA PHE A 290 11.88 25.74 6.90
C PHE A 290 12.47 26.69 5.85
N ASP A 291 11.61 27.38 5.11
CA ASP A 291 11.96 28.25 3.98
C ASP A 291 12.84 29.45 4.39
N VAL A 292 12.47 30.12 5.47
CA VAL A 292 13.19 31.30 5.95
C VAL A 292 14.38 30.89 6.80
N LEU A 293 14.19 30.04 7.82
CA LEU A 293 15.20 29.84 8.86
C LEU A 293 16.34 28.93 8.43
N LEU A 294 16.12 27.91 7.59
CA LEU A 294 17.24 27.09 7.11
C LEU A 294 18.22 27.90 6.27
N VAL A 295 17.70 28.81 5.43
CA VAL A 295 18.51 29.59 4.49
C VAL A 295 19.11 30.83 5.15
N SER A 296 18.35 31.53 5.99
CA SER A 296 18.78 32.79 6.60
C SER A 296 19.52 32.63 7.92
N THR A 297 19.39 31.47 8.57
CA THR A 297 19.93 31.23 9.92
C THR A 297 20.86 30.02 9.95
N VAL A 298 20.35 28.83 9.64
CA VAL A 298 21.11 27.59 9.83
C VAL A 298 22.31 27.53 8.87
N ALA A 299 22.10 27.67 7.56
CA ALA A 299 23.19 27.57 6.58
C ALA A 299 24.34 28.58 6.81
N PRO A 300 24.08 29.88 7.04
CA PRO A 300 25.16 30.84 7.32
C PRO A 300 25.92 30.52 8.61
N TYR A 301 25.21 30.12 9.68
CA TYR A 301 25.85 29.73 10.95
C TYR A 301 26.72 28.49 10.82
N LEU A 302 26.22 27.43 10.19
CA LEU A 302 26.98 26.20 9.99
C LEU A 302 28.21 26.40 9.09
N SER A 303 28.18 27.39 8.21
CA SER A 303 29.31 27.75 7.35
C SER A 303 30.35 28.62 8.08
N TYR A 304 29.94 29.35 9.11
CA TYR A 304 30.82 30.17 9.96
C TYR A 304 31.53 29.35 11.04
N VAL A 305 30.82 28.42 11.69
CA VAL A 305 31.38 27.62 12.78
C VAL A 305 32.20 26.44 12.28
N ASP A 306 33.35 26.20 12.90
CA ASP A 306 34.19 25.04 12.62
C ASP A 306 33.42 23.73 12.81
N ASN A 307 33.44 22.87 11.80
CA ASN A 307 32.69 21.61 11.76
C ASN A 307 31.16 21.75 11.87
N GLY A 308 30.58 22.94 11.66
CA GLY A 308 29.13 23.16 11.75
C GLY A 308 28.32 22.17 10.91
N TRP A 309 28.65 21.99 9.63
CA TRP A 309 27.96 21.02 8.77
C TRP A 309 28.07 19.56 9.22
N ARG A 310 29.16 19.17 9.91
CA ARG A 310 29.28 17.82 10.51
C ARG A 310 28.40 17.68 11.76
N ALA A 311 28.26 18.76 12.53
CA ALA A 311 27.34 18.79 13.65
C ALA A 311 25.87 18.66 13.20
N PHE A 312 25.51 19.35 12.11
CA PHE A 312 24.20 19.19 11.48
C PHE A 312 23.96 17.76 10.99
N ASN A 313 24.95 17.12 10.36
CA ASN A 313 24.85 15.70 9.99
C ASN A 313 24.68 14.80 11.22
N SER A 314 25.34 15.11 12.33
CA SER A 314 25.19 14.37 13.59
C SER A 314 23.79 14.50 14.18
N TRP A 315 23.21 15.71 14.13
CA TRP A 315 21.80 15.93 14.44
C TRP A 315 20.89 15.11 13.52
N LEU A 316 21.12 15.13 12.20
CA LEU A 316 20.31 14.41 11.23
C LEU A 316 20.34 12.88 11.45
N VAL A 317 21.48 12.33 11.84
CA VAL A 317 21.60 10.92 12.26
C VAL A 317 20.72 10.63 13.47
N ASN A 318 20.79 11.47 14.51
CA ASN A 318 19.99 11.28 15.73
C ASN A 318 18.49 11.45 15.46
N TYR A 319 18.13 12.42 14.61
CA TYR A 319 16.76 12.64 14.16
C TYR A 319 16.24 11.41 13.40
N GLY A 320 17.03 10.89 12.47
CA GLY A 320 16.72 9.66 11.73
C GLY A 320 16.57 8.42 12.63
N ASP A 321 17.49 8.21 13.58
CA ASP A 321 17.38 7.13 14.56
C ASP A 321 16.12 7.27 15.42
N GLY A 322 15.76 8.50 15.80
CA GLY A 322 14.50 8.81 16.48
C GLY A 322 13.27 8.42 15.65
N LEU A 323 13.25 8.74 14.35
CA LEU A 323 12.16 8.37 13.45
C LEU A 323 11.99 6.85 13.31
N ILE A 324 13.09 6.10 13.24
CA ILE A 324 13.06 4.63 13.13
C ILE A 324 12.51 3.98 14.40
N LEU A 325 12.84 4.54 15.58
CA LEU A 325 12.36 4.06 16.86
C LEU A 325 10.89 4.46 17.15
N ASN A 326 10.41 5.52 16.50
CA ASN A 326 9.05 6.01 16.70
C ASN A 326 8.00 5.04 16.14
N THR A 327 6.97 4.77 16.94
CA THR A 327 5.98 3.72 16.67
C THR A 327 4.65 4.28 16.12
N SER A 328 4.44 5.59 16.11
CA SER A 328 3.19 6.18 15.62
C SER A 328 3.28 6.56 14.13
N GLU A 329 2.24 6.24 13.36
CA GLU A 329 2.20 6.55 11.92
C GLU A 329 2.18 8.06 11.66
N LYS A 330 1.47 8.83 12.50
CA LYS A 330 1.36 10.29 12.36
C LYS A 330 2.70 10.99 12.56
N GLU A 331 3.48 10.59 13.57
CA GLU A 331 4.81 11.16 13.81
C GLU A 331 5.79 10.75 12.71
N LEU A 332 5.66 9.53 12.17
CA LEU A 332 6.47 9.07 11.04
C LEU A 332 6.22 9.94 9.79
N VAL A 333 4.94 10.13 9.42
CA VAL A 333 4.57 11.00 8.29
C VAL A 333 5.07 12.43 8.50
N ALA A 334 4.82 13.03 9.65
CA ALA A 334 5.30 14.39 9.96
C ALA A 334 6.84 14.47 9.90
N GLY A 335 7.52 13.41 10.34
CA GLY A 335 8.96 13.28 10.33
C GLY A 335 9.56 13.27 8.93
N TYR A 336 9.04 12.43 8.04
CA TYR A 336 9.47 12.37 6.64
C TYR A 336 9.09 13.63 5.86
N ARG A 337 7.93 14.24 6.16
CA ARG A 337 7.56 15.53 5.60
C ARG A 337 8.52 16.64 5.99
N SER A 338 8.99 16.64 7.23
CA SER A 338 10.03 17.57 7.69
C SER A 338 11.36 17.36 6.95
N LEU A 339 11.74 16.11 6.68
CA LEU A 339 12.92 15.80 5.86
C LEU A 339 12.77 16.31 4.42
N LEU A 340 11.60 16.13 3.83
CA LEU A 340 11.29 16.64 2.50
C LEU A 340 11.40 18.17 2.45
N GLU A 341 10.89 18.89 3.43
CA GLU A 341 11.01 20.35 3.49
C GLU A 341 12.47 20.81 3.63
N VAL A 342 13.34 20.06 4.32
CA VAL A 342 14.79 20.34 4.36
C VAL A 342 15.43 20.16 2.99
N VAL A 343 15.12 19.07 2.29
CA VAL A 343 15.72 18.73 0.99
C VAL A 343 15.20 19.63 -0.14
N ARG A 344 13.99 20.16 -0.04
CA ARG A 344 13.43 21.14 -1.01
C ARG A 344 14.15 22.49 -1.00
N GLN A 345 14.93 22.81 0.03
CA GLN A 345 15.60 24.12 0.13
C GLN A 345 16.86 24.21 -0.74
N ASP A 346 16.70 24.56 -2.01
CA ASP A 346 17.80 24.73 -2.98
C ASP A 346 18.98 25.57 -2.47
N LYS A 347 18.69 26.69 -1.78
CA LYS A 347 19.74 27.59 -1.27
C LYS A 347 20.52 26.94 -0.12
N PHE A 348 19.84 26.20 0.74
CA PHE A 348 20.45 25.44 1.83
C PHE A 348 21.37 24.33 1.27
N LEU A 349 20.88 23.58 0.28
CA LEU A 349 21.69 22.54 -0.38
C LEU A 349 22.88 23.12 -1.15
N LYS A 350 22.74 24.30 -1.79
CA LYS A 350 23.88 24.99 -2.42
C LYS A 350 24.96 25.37 -1.41
N ALA A 351 24.57 25.84 -0.22
CA ALA A 351 25.52 26.14 0.85
C ALA A 351 26.26 24.89 1.33
N LEU A 352 25.54 23.79 1.59
CA LEU A 352 26.13 22.49 1.93
C LEU A 352 27.07 21.96 0.83
N GLY A 353 26.71 22.18 -0.44
CA GLY A 353 27.48 21.71 -1.59
C GLY A 353 28.92 22.25 -1.68
N SER A 354 29.19 23.39 -1.04
CA SER A 354 30.53 23.97 -0.90
C SER A 354 31.45 23.16 0.02
N HIS A 355 30.90 22.25 0.82
CA HIS A 355 31.63 21.41 1.78
C HIS A 355 31.65 19.95 1.32
N ALA A 356 32.76 19.52 0.72
CA ALA A 356 32.85 18.22 0.05
C ALA A 356 32.61 17.01 0.97
N ASP A 357 33.17 17.01 2.18
CA ASP A 357 33.01 15.88 3.12
C ASP A 357 31.57 15.78 3.64
N ALA A 358 30.96 16.91 3.99
CA ALA A 358 29.66 16.95 4.64
C ALA A 358 28.51 16.60 3.67
N LYS A 359 28.62 16.98 2.38
CA LYS A 359 27.53 16.74 1.41
C LYS A 359 27.33 15.26 1.06
N PHE A 360 28.41 14.47 0.97
CA PHE A 360 28.31 13.03 0.70
C PHE A 360 27.76 12.30 1.92
N GLU A 361 28.20 12.69 3.12
CA GLU A 361 27.66 12.16 4.36
C GLU A 361 26.16 12.48 4.50
N PHE A 362 25.74 13.71 4.20
CA PHE A 362 24.31 14.10 4.17
C PHE A 362 23.48 13.19 3.25
N ALA A 363 23.91 13.01 2.00
CA ALA A 363 23.21 12.14 1.05
C ALA A 363 23.13 10.69 1.54
N SER A 364 24.22 10.19 2.16
CA SER A 364 24.27 8.84 2.73
C SER A 364 23.32 8.66 3.91
N ILE A 365 23.20 9.68 4.77
CA ILE A 365 22.27 9.70 5.91
C ILE A 365 20.82 9.67 5.42
N ILE A 366 20.46 10.52 4.44
CA ILE A 366 19.11 10.53 3.87
C ILE A 366 18.75 9.18 3.25
N MET A 367 19.64 8.59 2.46
CA MET A 367 19.42 7.24 1.89
C MET A 367 19.30 6.17 2.98
N ALA A 368 20.07 6.27 4.07
CA ALA A 368 19.97 5.36 5.21
C ALA A 368 18.61 5.46 5.92
N ILE A 369 18.11 6.68 6.14
CA ILE A 369 16.79 6.93 6.75
C ILE A 369 15.68 6.34 5.88
N ILE A 370 15.74 6.53 4.56
CA ILE A 370 14.75 5.96 3.62
C ILE A 370 14.80 4.44 3.62
N TYR A 371 16.00 3.84 3.58
CA TYR A 371 16.15 2.38 3.61
C TYR A 371 15.61 1.75 4.89
N LEU A 372 15.87 2.37 6.05
CA LEU A 372 15.44 1.88 7.36
C LEU A 372 14.00 2.29 7.72
N CYS A 373 13.23 2.82 6.77
CA CYS A 373 11.84 3.18 7.01
C CYS A 373 11.08 1.99 7.64
N PRO A 374 10.60 2.13 8.89
CA PRO A 374 10.16 0.98 9.69
C PRO A 374 8.80 0.45 9.27
N ARG A 375 8.00 1.22 8.52
CA ARG A 375 6.62 0.88 8.18
C ARG A 375 6.23 1.31 6.77
N ALA A 376 5.35 0.51 6.16
CA ALA A 376 4.68 0.88 4.92
C ALA A 376 3.58 1.92 5.21
N SER A 377 3.75 3.13 4.67
CA SER A 377 2.69 4.14 4.62
C SER A 377 2.75 4.82 3.26
N LEU A 378 1.59 5.01 2.62
CA LEU A 378 1.52 5.60 1.29
C LEU A 378 2.07 7.02 1.28
N GLU A 379 1.73 7.83 2.29
CA GLU A 379 2.22 9.21 2.43
C GLU A 379 3.74 9.24 2.59
N VAL A 380 4.29 8.36 3.43
CA VAL A 380 5.75 8.23 3.62
C VAL A 380 6.44 7.80 2.32
N TYR A 381 5.86 6.89 1.54
CA TYR A 381 6.42 6.46 0.25
C TYR A 381 6.46 7.60 -0.78
N LEU A 382 5.42 8.43 -0.83
CA LEU A 382 5.38 9.61 -1.70
C LEU A 382 6.45 10.63 -1.28
N ASP A 383 6.54 10.95 0.01
CA ASP A 383 7.56 11.86 0.53
C ASP A 383 8.98 11.32 0.27
N CYS A 384 9.23 10.02 0.48
CA CYS A 384 10.51 9.39 0.18
C CYS A 384 10.88 9.50 -1.30
N LYS A 385 9.91 9.31 -2.20
CA LYS A 385 10.13 9.41 -3.65
C LYS A 385 10.51 10.83 -4.05
N GLU A 386 9.81 11.83 -3.51
CA GLU A 386 10.15 13.24 -3.76
C GLU A 386 11.53 13.60 -3.19
N ILE A 387 11.85 13.14 -1.98
CA ILE A 387 13.20 13.32 -1.39
C ILE A 387 14.29 12.75 -2.31
N LEU A 388 14.08 11.55 -2.87
CA LEU A 388 15.05 10.93 -3.78
C LEU A 388 15.20 11.72 -5.09
N VAL A 389 14.10 12.21 -5.66
CA VAL A 389 14.12 13.04 -6.88
C VAL A 389 14.89 14.34 -6.64
N ASP A 390 14.59 15.03 -5.53
CA ASP A 390 15.27 16.27 -5.16
C ASP A 390 16.76 16.02 -4.89
N LEU A 391 17.10 14.94 -4.17
CA LEU A 391 18.49 14.53 -3.95
C LEU A 391 19.19 14.18 -5.28
N GLY A 392 18.50 13.55 -6.21
CA GLY A 392 18.99 13.20 -7.56
C GLY A 392 19.30 14.41 -8.43
N SER A 393 18.64 15.55 -8.19
CA SER A 393 18.93 16.82 -8.87
C SER A 393 20.22 17.50 -8.38
N THR A 394 20.74 17.08 -7.23
CA THR A 394 21.96 17.64 -6.63
C THR A 394 23.24 17.00 -7.17
N LYS A 395 24.38 17.67 -6.96
CA LYS A 395 25.72 17.14 -7.26
C LYS A 395 26.32 16.33 -6.08
N PHE A 396 25.49 15.70 -5.26
CA PHE A 396 25.93 14.99 -4.06
C PHE A 396 26.20 13.50 -4.28
N LEU A 397 26.03 13.00 -5.51
CA LEU A 397 26.18 11.59 -5.84
C LEU A 397 27.56 11.26 -6.42
N THR A 398 28.08 10.09 -6.09
CA THR A 398 29.33 9.52 -6.63
C THR A 398 29.05 8.62 -7.85
N GLN A 399 30.07 8.40 -8.69
CA GLN A 399 29.99 7.55 -9.90
C GLN A 399 30.20 6.05 -9.63
N GLY A 400 29.73 5.53 -8.50
CA GLY A 400 29.87 4.11 -8.15
C GLY A 400 28.78 3.21 -8.75
N ASP A 401 29.16 2.01 -9.18
CA ASP A 401 28.25 1.05 -9.83
C ASP A 401 27.78 -0.10 -8.91
N LYS A 402 28.29 -0.20 -7.68
CA LYS A 402 28.02 -1.34 -6.79
C LYS A 402 26.98 -1.00 -5.73
N LEU A 403 25.95 -1.82 -5.64
CA LEU A 403 24.96 -1.78 -4.56
C LEU A 403 25.60 -2.23 -3.23
N PRO A 404 25.40 -1.49 -2.12
CA PRO A 404 25.95 -1.87 -0.82
C PRO A 404 25.30 -3.14 -0.26
N ASN A 405 26.02 -3.82 0.63
CA ASN A 405 25.51 -4.98 1.36
C ASN A 405 25.03 -4.59 2.76
N PHE A 406 23.72 -4.42 2.91
CA PHE A 406 23.06 -3.92 4.13
C PHE A 406 22.84 -4.97 5.23
N LYS A 407 23.74 -5.95 5.39
CA LYS A 407 23.56 -7.01 6.40
C LYS A 407 23.91 -6.50 7.81
N GLY A 408 22.91 -6.48 8.69
CA GLY A 408 23.07 -6.37 10.14
C GLY A 408 23.08 -4.95 10.72
N GLN A 409 22.78 -3.92 9.91
CA GLN A 409 22.65 -2.55 10.39
C GLN A 409 21.17 -2.21 10.64
N ASN A 410 20.85 -1.78 11.86
CA ASN A 410 19.47 -1.46 12.28
C ASN A 410 19.28 0.02 12.67
N THR A 411 20.35 0.82 12.58
CA THR A 411 20.35 2.24 12.94
C THR A 411 20.95 3.04 11.80
N VAL A 412 20.50 4.28 11.62
CA VAL A 412 21.07 5.23 10.66
C VAL A 412 22.57 5.32 10.89
N ARG A 413 22.99 5.48 12.15
CA ARG A 413 24.40 5.63 12.55
C ARG A 413 25.32 4.53 12.05
N GLN A 414 24.83 3.29 12.00
CA GLN A 414 25.60 2.14 11.50
C GLN A 414 25.57 2.08 9.97
N LEU A 415 24.45 2.44 9.36
CA LEU A 415 24.18 2.22 7.95
C LEU A 415 24.81 3.31 7.05
N TYR A 416 24.73 4.59 7.43
CA TYR A 416 25.24 5.68 6.60
C TYR A 416 26.75 5.61 6.35
N ARG A 417 27.50 4.98 7.26
CA ARG A 417 28.96 4.76 7.15
C ARG A 417 29.35 3.71 6.12
N VAL A 418 28.40 2.86 5.73
CA VAL A 418 28.59 1.77 4.77
C VAL A 418 27.99 2.13 3.40
N ILE A 419 27.08 3.09 3.36
CA ILE A 419 26.48 3.60 2.14
C ILE A 419 27.46 4.55 1.45
N ASP A 420 27.71 4.28 0.17
CA ASP A 420 28.26 5.25 -0.77
C ASP A 420 27.08 5.83 -1.57
N PRO A 421 26.83 7.15 -1.57
CA PRO A 421 25.67 7.75 -2.18
C PRO A 421 25.85 7.79 -3.71
N THR A 422 25.61 6.66 -4.36
CA THR A 422 25.77 6.51 -5.81
C THR A 422 24.45 6.73 -6.54
N LYS A 423 24.53 7.12 -7.82
CA LYS A 423 23.34 7.21 -8.68
C LYS A 423 22.62 5.87 -8.83
N VAL A 424 23.36 4.77 -8.88
CA VAL A 424 22.80 3.41 -8.98
C VAL A 424 22.00 3.04 -7.72
N LEU A 425 22.49 3.39 -6.53
CA LEU A 425 21.75 3.16 -5.29
C LEU A 425 20.47 4.00 -5.25
N LEU A 426 20.54 5.27 -5.67
CA LEU A 426 19.37 6.15 -5.74
C LEU A 426 18.30 5.58 -6.67
N GLU A 427 18.66 5.21 -7.90
CA GLU A 427 17.73 4.59 -8.86
C GLU A 427 17.15 3.27 -8.33
N SER A 428 17.94 2.48 -7.59
CA SER A 428 17.44 1.26 -6.96
C SER A 428 16.47 1.55 -5.82
N LEU A 429 16.73 2.56 -4.98
CA LEU A 429 15.82 2.96 -3.91
C LEU A 429 14.52 3.52 -4.49
N GLU A 430 14.60 4.37 -5.52
CA GLU A 430 13.42 4.89 -6.23
C GLU A 430 12.52 3.76 -6.73
N LYS A 431 13.08 2.77 -7.42
CA LYS A 431 12.31 1.61 -7.92
C LYS A 431 11.68 0.78 -6.79
N ASN A 432 12.41 0.60 -5.68
CA ASN A 432 11.89 -0.15 -4.52
C ASN A 432 10.80 0.63 -3.78
N ILE A 433 10.92 1.95 -3.66
CA ILE A 433 9.88 2.83 -3.12
C ILE A 433 8.65 2.81 -4.01
N GLU A 434 8.83 2.91 -5.34
CA GLU A 434 7.73 2.84 -6.31
C GLU A 434 7.01 1.49 -6.30
N ALA A 435 7.73 0.42 -5.96
CA ALA A 435 7.14 -0.88 -5.73
C ALA A 435 6.46 -0.98 -4.36
N GLY A 436 7.05 -0.40 -3.32
CA GLY A 436 6.45 -0.32 -1.98
C GLY A 436 5.15 0.46 -1.97
N GLU A 437 5.06 1.56 -2.74
CA GLU A 437 3.85 2.32 -2.99
C GLU A 437 2.75 1.42 -3.57
N ARG A 438 3.08 0.61 -4.59
CA ARG A 438 2.14 -0.30 -5.25
C ARG A 438 1.82 -1.56 -4.44
N LEU A 439 2.74 -2.00 -3.58
CA LEU A 439 2.62 -3.18 -2.72
C LEU A 439 2.28 -2.81 -1.27
N TYR A 440 1.81 -1.58 -1.02
CA TYR A 440 1.57 -1.03 0.32
C TYR A 440 0.70 -1.97 1.18
N ALA A 441 -0.28 -2.65 0.56
CA ALA A 441 -1.17 -3.59 1.23
C ALA A 441 -0.46 -4.79 1.89
N ASN A 442 0.79 -5.09 1.54
CA ASN A 442 1.56 -6.15 2.20
C ASN A 442 2.14 -5.72 3.55
N GLY A 443 2.21 -4.42 3.82
CA GLY A 443 2.81 -3.88 5.04
C GLY A 443 4.33 -4.06 5.11
N LEU A 444 5.00 -4.25 3.97
CA LEU A 444 6.45 -4.45 3.93
C LEU A 444 7.19 -3.11 4.07
N SER A 445 8.22 -3.09 4.91
CA SER A 445 9.19 -2.00 4.98
C SER A 445 10.06 -1.93 3.72
N VAL A 446 10.73 -0.79 3.51
CA VAL A 446 11.66 -0.59 2.38
C VAL A 446 12.79 -1.63 2.42
N ALA A 447 13.33 -1.90 3.62
CA ALA A 447 14.35 -2.91 3.82
C ALA A 447 13.87 -4.31 3.42
N GLU A 448 12.63 -4.68 3.78
CA GLU A 448 12.05 -5.97 3.41
C GLU A 448 11.81 -6.08 1.91
N ILE A 449 11.33 -5.03 1.24
CA ILE A 449 11.17 -4.98 -0.23
C ILE A 449 12.52 -5.17 -0.91
N PHE A 450 13.54 -4.46 -0.42
CA PHE A 450 14.90 -4.58 -0.94
C PHE A 450 15.45 -6.01 -0.76
N GLN A 451 15.20 -6.63 0.39
CA GLN A 451 15.61 -8.01 0.69
C GLN A 451 14.78 -9.05 -0.09
N LEU A 452 13.55 -8.74 -0.49
CA LEU A 452 12.67 -9.65 -1.22
C LEU A 452 13.28 -10.04 -2.57
N SER A 453 13.98 -9.11 -3.24
CA SER A 453 14.75 -9.38 -4.47
C SER A 453 15.86 -10.44 -4.31
N LYS A 454 16.32 -10.66 -3.08
CA LYS A 454 17.36 -11.64 -2.70
C LYS A 454 16.76 -12.89 -2.04
N ALA A 455 15.46 -12.89 -1.76
CA ALA A 455 14.78 -13.99 -1.10
C ALA A 455 14.53 -15.17 -2.04
N ASP A 456 14.24 -16.31 -1.44
CA ASP A 456 13.89 -17.55 -2.11
C ASP A 456 12.54 -17.42 -2.84
N GLU A 457 12.34 -18.20 -3.89
CA GLU A 457 11.11 -18.22 -4.70
C GLU A 457 9.85 -18.39 -3.82
N LYS A 458 9.90 -19.30 -2.84
CA LYS A 458 8.78 -19.56 -1.93
C LYS A 458 8.33 -18.31 -1.18
N LYS A 459 9.28 -17.53 -0.64
CA LYS A 459 8.98 -16.30 0.11
C LYS A 459 8.43 -15.20 -0.81
N GLN A 460 8.98 -15.07 -2.01
CA GLN A 460 8.45 -14.14 -3.02
C GLN A 460 7.01 -14.49 -3.42
N LEU A 461 6.72 -15.78 -3.61
CA LEU A 461 5.38 -16.26 -3.96
C LEU A 461 4.38 -16.07 -2.81
N GLU A 462 4.79 -16.30 -1.56
CA GLU A 462 3.96 -16.05 -0.38
C GLU A 462 3.55 -14.58 -0.26
N GLU A 463 4.49 -13.64 -0.44
CA GLU A 463 4.19 -12.20 -0.44
C GLU A 463 3.33 -11.78 -1.63
N LEU A 464 3.54 -12.38 -2.81
CA LEU A 464 2.69 -12.13 -3.97
C LEU A 464 1.24 -12.61 -3.72
N HIS A 465 1.06 -13.80 -3.15
CA HIS A 465 -0.25 -14.29 -2.74
C HIS A 465 -0.92 -13.37 -1.72
N LYS A 466 -0.17 -12.91 -0.71
CA LYS A 466 -0.64 -11.97 0.30
C LYS A 466 -1.14 -10.68 -0.35
N PHE A 467 -0.38 -10.12 -1.29
CA PHE A 467 -0.76 -8.92 -2.02
C PHE A 467 -2.06 -9.10 -2.79
N VAL A 468 -2.13 -10.13 -3.63
CA VAL A 468 -3.30 -10.41 -4.45
C VAL A 468 -4.53 -10.71 -3.61
N ASN A 469 -4.38 -11.36 -2.45
CA ASN A 469 -5.47 -11.62 -1.52
C ASN A 469 -5.95 -10.35 -0.79
N ASN A 470 -5.03 -9.50 -0.35
CA ASN A 470 -5.36 -8.25 0.32
C ASN A 470 -6.08 -7.31 -0.65
N GLU A 471 -5.55 -7.12 -1.85
CA GLU A 471 -6.16 -6.28 -2.88
C GLU A 471 -7.52 -6.83 -3.33
N ALA A 472 -7.69 -8.15 -3.35
CA ALA A 472 -8.99 -8.75 -3.62
C ALA A 472 -10.08 -8.43 -2.60
N SER A 473 -9.71 -8.12 -1.35
CA SER A 473 -10.67 -7.69 -0.34
C SER A 473 -11.19 -6.26 -0.58
N TYR A 474 -10.38 -5.38 -1.19
CA TYR A 474 -10.70 -3.98 -1.45
C TYR A 474 -11.22 -3.71 -2.87
N GLY A 475 -10.76 -4.50 -3.84
CA GLY A 475 -11.07 -4.40 -5.27
C GLY A 475 -12.48 -4.92 -5.60
N LYS A 476 -13.51 -4.12 -5.29
CA LYS A 476 -14.92 -4.50 -5.56
C LYS A 476 -15.39 -4.28 -7.00
N SER A 477 -14.56 -3.71 -7.89
CA SER A 477 -14.98 -3.39 -9.26
C SER A 477 -13.93 -3.77 -10.31
N ALA A 478 -14.41 -4.09 -11.51
CA ALA A 478 -13.57 -4.42 -12.68
C ALA A 478 -12.56 -3.31 -13.02
N LYS A 479 -12.95 -2.03 -12.86
CA LYS A 479 -12.06 -0.88 -13.11
C LYS A 479 -10.88 -0.85 -12.13
N LYS A 480 -11.11 -1.14 -10.84
CA LYS A 480 -10.05 -1.20 -9.84
C LYS A 480 -9.08 -2.34 -10.14
N TRP A 481 -9.61 -3.50 -10.54
CA TRP A 481 -8.79 -4.64 -10.97
C TRP A 481 -7.94 -4.35 -12.20
N ASN A 482 -8.44 -3.61 -13.19
CA ASN A 482 -7.63 -3.20 -14.34
C ASN A 482 -6.44 -2.33 -13.94
N VAL A 483 -6.65 -1.37 -13.03
CA VAL A 483 -5.56 -0.53 -12.49
C VAL A 483 -4.57 -1.39 -11.71
N LEU A 484 -5.06 -2.31 -10.89
CA LEU A 484 -4.22 -3.22 -10.12
C LEU A 484 -3.37 -4.13 -11.01
N LEU A 485 -3.95 -4.70 -12.07
CA LEU A 485 -3.21 -5.49 -13.06
C LEU A 485 -2.07 -4.67 -13.68
N GLY A 486 -2.36 -3.43 -14.10
CA GLY A 486 -1.32 -2.52 -14.57
C GLY A 486 -0.19 -2.30 -13.54
N SER A 487 -0.55 -2.05 -12.29
CA SER A 487 0.41 -1.84 -11.19
C SER A 487 1.24 -3.09 -10.90
N ILE A 488 0.63 -4.26 -10.79
CA ILE A 488 1.34 -5.49 -10.40
C ILE A 488 2.25 -6.00 -11.54
N TYR A 489 1.81 -5.91 -12.80
CA TYR A 489 2.67 -6.22 -13.95
C TYR A 489 3.77 -5.18 -14.13
N TYR A 490 3.55 -3.92 -13.79
CA TYR A 490 4.63 -2.94 -13.74
C TYR A 490 5.70 -3.35 -12.73
N VAL A 491 5.30 -3.70 -11.50
CA VAL A 491 6.25 -4.15 -10.46
C VAL A 491 6.99 -5.40 -10.94
N TYR A 492 6.29 -6.39 -11.48
CA TYR A 492 6.90 -7.63 -11.95
C TYR A 492 7.92 -7.40 -13.09
N ASN A 493 7.59 -6.54 -14.07
CA ASN A 493 8.43 -6.34 -15.26
C ASN A 493 9.57 -5.32 -15.05
N ASN A 494 9.38 -4.30 -14.20
CA ASN A 494 10.31 -3.17 -14.08
C ASN A 494 11.18 -3.22 -12.81
N THR A 495 10.92 -4.16 -11.90
CA THR A 495 11.65 -4.29 -10.65
C THR A 495 12.23 -5.70 -10.48
N ALA A 496 13.22 -5.84 -9.60
CA ALA A 496 13.83 -7.14 -9.31
C ALA A 496 13.16 -7.87 -8.12
N ILE A 497 11.99 -7.42 -7.66
CA ILE A 497 11.39 -7.87 -6.40
C ILE A 497 10.86 -9.31 -6.48
N PHE A 498 10.22 -9.67 -7.59
CA PHE A 498 9.66 -11.00 -7.85
C PHE A 498 10.47 -11.77 -8.90
N ASN A 499 11.78 -11.52 -8.98
CA ASN A 499 12.67 -12.06 -10.01
C ASN A 499 12.90 -13.60 -9.95
N LYS A 500 12.50 -14.27 -8.86
CA LYS A 500 12.57 -15.74 -8.72
C LYS A 500 11.27 -16.42 -9.08
N VAL A 501 10.14 -15.70 -9.07
CA VAL A 501 8.84 -16.22 -9.51
C VAL A 501 8.83 -16.24 -11.02
N SER A 502 8.51 -17.38 -11.62
CA SER A 502 8.37 -17.46 -13.07
C SER A 502 7.13 -16.71 -13.55
N LYS A 503 7.17 -16.18 -14.78
CA LYS A 503 6.02 -15.49 -15.37
C LYS A 503 4.80 -16.41 -15.46
N PHE A 504 5.05 -17.70 -15.69
CA PHE A 504 4.03 -18.74 -15.69
C PHE A 504 3.29 -18.81 -14.34
N GLN A 505 4.00 -18.95 -13.22
CA GLN A 505 3.39 -19.00 -11.89
C GLN A 505 2.66 -17.70 -11.53
N PHE A 506 3.24 -16.56 -11.92
CA PHE A 506 2.64 -15.24 -11.71
C PHE A 506 1.30 -15.10 -12.43
N ASP A 507 1.26 -15.43 -13.73
CA ASP A 507 0.05 -15.37 -14.55
C ASP A 507 -1.00 -16.39 -14.06
N GLU A 508 -0.58 -17.61 -13.71
CA GLU A 508 -1.47 -18.65 -13.17
C GLU A 508 -2.17 -18.20 -11.87
N LEU A 509 -1.41 -17.59 -10.95
CA LEU A 509 -1.93 -17.08 -9.68
C LEU A 509 -3.01 -16.02 -9.91
N LEU A 510 -2.74 -15.05 -10.79
CA LEU A 510 -3.68 -13.99 -11.12
C LEU A 510 -4.93 -14.52 -11.83
N LEU A 511 -4.76 -15.45 -12.77
CA LEU A 511 -5.86 -16.11 -13.47
C LEU A 511 -6.80 -16.81 -12.49
N ARG A 512 -6.26 -17.69 -11.62
CA ARG A 512 -7.05 -18.42 -10.62
C ARG A 512 -7.81 -17.47 -9.71
N LYS A 513 -7.16 -16.39 -9.26
CA LYS A 513 -7.82 -15.41 -8.39
C LYS A 513 -8.95 -14.67 -9.09
N LEU A 514 -8.74 -14.19 -10.32
CA LEU A 514 -9.77 -13.49 -11.10
C LEU A 514 -10.97 -14.39 -11.40
N LEU A 515 -10.71 -15.67 -11.68
CA LEU A 515 -11.74 -16.69 -11.86
C LEU A 515 -12.55 -16.92 -10.57
N ASP A 516 -11.89 -17.09 -9.42
CA ASP A 516 -12.55 -17.28 -8.11
C ASP A 516 -13.47 -16.10 -7.76
N MET A 517 -13.06 -14.88 -8.11
CA MET A 517 -13.85 -13.67 -7.88
C MET A 517 -14.93 -13.42 -8.95
N ARG A 518 -15.00 -14.26 -9.99
CA ARG A 518 -15.95 -14.16 -11.11
C ARG A 518 -15.80 -12.86 -11.92
N TYR A 519 -14.58 -12.35 -12.08
CA TYR A 519 -14.30 -11.18 -12.91
C TYR A 519 -14.05 -11.56 -14.38
N PHE A 520 -15.03 -12.25 -14.98
CA PHE A 520 -14.93 -12.79 -16.34
C PHE A 520 -14.70 -11.72 -17.42
N LYS A 521 -15.36 -10.56 -17.32
CA LYS A 521 -15.14 -9.45 -18.27
C LYS A 521 -13.71 -8.88 -18.19
N THR A 522 -13.17 -8.71 -16.99
CA THR A 522 -11.78 -8.28 -16.80
C THR A 522 -10.81 -9.31 -17.36
N LEU A 523 -11.14 -10.59 -17.24
CA LEU A 523 -10.36 -11.69 -17.83
C LEU A 523 -10.35 -11.61 -19.36
N SER A 524 -11.53 -11.59 -19.99
CA SER A 524 -11.68 -11.58 -21.45
C SER A 524 -11.13 -10.32 -22.11
N ASP A 525 -11.43 -9.15 -21.54
CA ASP A 525 -11.21 -7.87 -22.21
C ASP A 525 -9.80 -7.32 -21.98
N ASN A 526 -9.12 -7.76 -20.92
CA ASN A 526 -7.86 -7.15 -20.50
C ASN A 526 -6.78 -8.16 -20.10
N PHE A 527 -7.04 -9.07 -19.15
CA PHE A 527 -6.01 -10.00 -18.67
C PHE A 527 -5.48 -10.93 -19.77
N LEU A 528 -6.38 -11.64 -20.47
CA LEU A 528 -5.98 -12.61 -21.50
C LEU A 528 -5.30 -11.92 -22.71
N PRO A 529 -5.80 -10.79 -23.25
CA PRO A 529 -5.17 -10.15 -24.40
C PRO A 529 -3.86 -9.39 -24.08
N ASN A 530 -3.80 -8.70 -22.94
CA ASN A 530 -2.74 -7.70 -22.69
C ASN A 530 -1.64 -8.18 -21.74
N PHE A 531 -1.89 -9.23 -20.94
CA PHE A 531 -1.02 -9.60 -19.84
C PHE A 531 -0.58 -11.07 -19.86
N SER A 532 -1.54 -11.99 -20.02
CA SER A 532 -1.31 -13.44 -19.93
C SER A 532 -0.30 -13.92 -20.98
N SER A 533 0.68 -14.69 -20.52
CA SER A 533 1.60 -15.46 -21.37
C SER A 533 1.44 -16.97 -21.17
N LEU A 534 0.32 -17.40 -20.58
CA LEU A 534 0.03 -18.81 -20.36
C LEU A 534 -0.21 -19.52 -21.70
N PRO A 535 0.37 -20.71 -21.90
CA PRO A 535 0.05 -21.54 -23.06
C PRO A 535 -1.44 -21.90 -23.10
N GLU A 536 -2.03 -21.90 -24.29
CA GLU A 536 -3.46 -22.22 -24.50
C GLU A 536 -3.89 -23.54 -23.81
N PRO A 537 -3.12 -24.66 -23.86
CA PRO A 537 -3.52 -25.91 -23.20
C PRO A 537 -3.62 -25.78 -21.67
N VAL A 538 -2.76 -24.99 -21.05
CA VAL A 538 -2.74 -24.78 -19.59
C VAL A 538 -3.89 -23.86 -19.18
N LEU A 539 -4.10 -22.77 -19.93
CA LEU A 539 -5.25 -21.88 -19.75
C LEU A 539 -6.55 -22.69 -19.84
N HIS A 540 -6.66 -23.53 -20.86
CA HIS A 540 -7.81 -24.40 -21.07
C HIS A 540 -8.08 -25.31 -19.88
N ASP A 541 -7.07 -26.02 -19.37
CA ASP A 541 -7.20 -26.91 -18.21
C ASP A 541 -7.63 -26.15 -16.93
N ILE A 542 -7.04 -24.99 -16.64
CA ILE A 542 -7.38 -24.19 -15.45
C ILE A 542 -8.83 -23.69 -15.50
N VAL A 543 -9.23 -23.13 -16.65
CA VAL A 543 -10.58 -22.56 -16.86
C VAL A 543 -11.63 -23.68 -16.82
N LEU A 544 -11.37 -24.82 -17.47
CA LEU A 544 -12.25 -25.98 -17.47
C LEU A 544 -12.44 -26.54 -16.05
N LYS A 545 -11.34 -26.73 -15.30
CA LYS A 545 -11.40 -27.18 -13.89
C LYS A 545 -12.23 -26.23 -13.04
N GLN A 546 -12.07 -24.93 -13.21
CA GLN A 546 -12.86 -23.96 -12.48
C GLN A 546 -14.34 -23.99 -12.86
N SER A 547 -14.66 -24.15 -14.14
CA SER A 547 -16.05 -24.27 -14.58
C SER A 547 -16.75 -25.46 -13.91
N TRP A 548 -16.08 -26.61 -13.85
CA TRP A 548 -16.57 -27.77 -13.09
C TRP A 548 -16.76 -27.50 -11.60
N VAL A 549 -15.89 -26.72 -10.97
CA VAL A 549 -16.05 -26.30 -9.56
C VAL A 549 -17.32 -25.47 -9.39
N PHE A 550 -17.61 -24.54 -10.30
CA PHE A 550 -18.84 -23.75 -10.25
C PHE A 550 -20.07 -24.61 -10.50
N PHE A 551 -20.02 -25.50 -11.49
CA PHE A 551 -21.10 -26.44 -11.76
C PHE A 551 -21.45 -27.28 -10.53
N LYS A 552 -20.46 -27.89 -9.86
CA LYS A 552 -20.66 -28.72 -8.66
C LYS A 552 -21.14 -27.92 -7.44
N LYS A 553 -20.90 -26.61 -7.40
CA LYS A 553 -21.36 -25.68 -6.36
C LYS A 553 -22.75 -25.09 -6.63
N ALA A 554 -23.33 -25.32 -7.81
CA ALA A 554 -24.62 -24.78 -8.15
C ALA A 554 -25.75 -25.42 -7.33
N ASN A 555 -26.56 -24.57 -6.71
CA ASN A 555 -27.71 -24.96 -5.88
C ASN A 555 -29.04 -24.88 -6.63
N ASN A 556 -29.01 -24.52 -7.91
CA ASN A 556 -30.18 -24.43 -8.79
C ASN A 556 -29.77 -24.80 -10.22
N CYS A 557 -30.77 -25.12 -11.04
CA CYS A 557 -30.59 -25.56 -12.43
C CYS A 557 -30.75 -24.42 -13.47
N ASP A 558 -30.90 -23.16 -13.04
CA ASP A 558 -31.08 -22.02 -13.95
C ASP A 558 -29.73 -21.48 -14.42
N ASN A 559 -29.46 -21.59 -15.72
CA ASN A 559 -28.19 -21.18 -16.32
C ASN A 559 -28.03 -19.64 -16.42
N LYS A 560 -29.05 -18.87 -16.05
CA LYS A 560 -29.04 -17.39 -16.04
C LYS A 560 -28.59 -16.82 -14.70
N ILE A 561 -28.56 -17.62 -13.63
CA ILE A 561 -28.25 -17.15 -12.27
C ILE A 561 -27.21 -18.02 -11.56
N GLY A 562 -26.68 -17.48 -10.47
CA GLY A 562 -25.86 -18.22 -9.50
C GLY A 562 -24.55 -18.81 -10.07
N TYR A 563 -24.17 -19.97 -9.54
CA TYR A 563 -22.94 -20.66 -9.95
C TYR A 563 -23.07 -21.36 -11.30
N LEU A 564 -24.27 -21.74 -11.74
CA LEU A 564 -24.45 -22.35 -13.06
C LEU A 564 -24.17 -21.32 -14.16
N ARG A 565 -24.68 -20.09 -14.00
CA ARG A 565 -24.28 -18.97 -14.87
C ARG A 565 -22.78 -18.72 -14.83
N SER A 566 -22.17 -18.76 -13.65
CA SER A 566 -20.72 -18.57 -13.50
C SER A 566 -19.91 -19.66 -14.20
N SER A 567 -20.40 -20.91 -14.21
CA SER A 567 -19.80 -22.02 -14.94
C SER A 567 -19.85 -21.78 -16.45
N LEU A 568 -21.00 -21.35 -16.97
CA LEU A 568 -21.17 -21.00 -18.39
C LEU A 568 -20.30 -19.80 -18.79
N ASP A 569 -20.32 -18.72 -18.01
CA ASP A 569 -19.46 -17.54 -18.25
C ASP A 569 -17.96 -17.89 -18.19
N THR A 570 -17.58 -18.91 -17.40
CA THR A 570 -16.19 -19.41 -17.35
C THR A 570 -15.84 -20.18 -18.62
N LEU A 571 -16.75 -21.01 -19.14
CA LEU A 571 -16.54 -21.72 -20.40
C LEU A 571 -16.44 -20.77 -21.59
N ASP A 572 -17.21 -19.69 -21.59
CA ASP A 572 -17.19 -18.67 -22.66
C ASP A 572 -15.84 -17.95 -22.78
N LEU A 573 -14.92 -18.12 -21.81
CA LEU A 573 -13.54 -17.62 -21.92
C LEU A 573 -12.67 -18.47 -22.86
N LEU A 574 -13.08 -19.71 -23.16
CA LEU A 574 -12.35 -20.62 -24.05
C LEU A 574 -12.73 -20.36 -25.51
N LYS A 575 -11.73 -20.26 -26.38
CA LYS A 575 -11.94 -20.06 -27.82
C LYS A 575 -12.09 -21.36 -28.60
N ALA A 576 -11.57 -22.45 -28.06
CA ALA A 576 -11.58 -23.76 -28.69
C ALA A 576 -12.56 -24.68 -27.96
N ASP A 577 -13.46 -25.29 -28.74
CA ASP A 577 -14.31 -26.36 -28.25
C ASP A 577 -13.47 -27.64 -28.18
N SER A 578 -13.06 -28.02 -26.97
CA SER A 578 -12.60 -29.38 -26.70
C SER A 578 -13.79 -30.29 -26.43
N ASP A 579 -13.60 -31.60 -26.56
CA ASP A 579 -14.62 -32.59 -26.21
C ASP A 579 -15.14 -32.37 -24.77
N HIS A 580 -14.25 -32.08 -23.83
CA HIS A 580 -14.64 -31.81 -22.44
C HIS A 580 -15.44 -30.51 -22.26
N THR A 581 -15.11 -29.45 -23.02
CA THR A 581 -15.86 -28.20 -23.03
C THR A 581 -17.26 -28.43 -23.60
N TRP A 582 -17.35 -29.18 -24.69
CA TRP A 582 -18.61 -29.55 -25.33
C TRP A 582 -19.49 -30.40 -24.41
N LYS A 583 -18.92 -31.41 -23.72
CA LYS A 583 -19.63 -32.22 -22.72
C LYS A 583 -20.24 -31.35 -21.62
N LEU A 584 -19.44 -30.48 -20.98
CA LEU A 584 -19.94 -29.64 -19.91
C LEU A 584 -21.00 -28.63 -20.39
N ARG A 585 -20.86 -28.07 -21.59
CA ARG A 585 -21.85 -27.16 -22.17
C ARG A 585 -23.19 -27.84 -22.42
N ASN A 586 -23.17 -29.03 -23.02
CA ASN A 586 -24.39 -29.84 -23.21
C ASN A 586 -25.03 -30.20 -21.87
N LEU A 587 -24.22 -30.53 -20.85
CA LEU A 587 -24.74 -30.82 -19.52
C LEU A 587 -25.42 -29.61 -18.86
N ILE A 588 -24.84 -28.41 -19.00
CA ILE A 588 -25.44 -27.16 -18.50
C ILE A 588 -26.77 -26.88 -19.23
N ASP A 589 -26.80 -27.05 -20.55
CA ASP A 589 -28.01 -26.84 -21.35
C ASP A 589 -29.09 -27.87 -21.01
N ALA A 590 -28.74 -29.14 -20.85
CA ALA A 590 -29.64 -30.19 -20.39
C ALA A 590 -30.26 -29.83 -19.03
N ILE A 591 -29.44 -29.37 -18.09
CA ILE A 591 -29.90 -28.96 -16.75
C ILE A 591 -30.86 -27.78 -16.81
N ASN A 592 -30.61 -26.83 -17.71
CA ASN A 592 -31.55 -25.73 -17.92
C ASN A 592 -32.88 -26.25 -18.51
N ASP A 593 -32.84 -27.19 -19.45
CA ASP A 593 -34.03 -27.80 -20.04
C ASP A 593 -34.83 -28.63 -19.01
N LEU A 594 -34.17 -29.20 -17.99
CA LEU A 594 -34.82 -29.89 -16.87
C LEU A 594 -35.77 -28.98 -16.08
N LEU A 595 -35.61 -27.65 -16.13
CA LEU A 595 -36.52 -26.71 -15.47
C LEU A 595 -37.93 -26.70 -16.07
N ASN A 596 -38.08 -27.16 -17.31
CA ASN A 596 -39.38 -27.27 -17.96
C ASN A 596 -40.21 -28.45 -17.41
N TRP A 597 -39.59 -29.32 -16.60
CA TRP A 597 -40.17 -30.54 -16.10
C TRP A 597 -40.25 -30.54 -14.57
N LYS A 598 -41.33 -31.09 -14.01
CA LYS A 598 -41.38 -31.40 -12.58
C LYS A 598 -40.43 -32.56 -12.31
N LEU A 599 -39.32 -32.29 -11.64
CA LEU A 599 -38.33 -33.31 -11.30
C LEU A 599 -37.91 -33.20 -9.83
N TYR A 600 -37.99 -34.32 -9.12
CA TYR A 600 -37.40 -34.49 -7.80
C TYR A 600 -37.05 -35.96 -7.59
N PHE A 601 -35.84 -36.23 -7.08
CA PHE A 601 -35.43 -37.59 -6.70
C PHE A 601 -35.90 -37.95 -5.28
N GLN A 602 -36.08 -36.94 -4.42
CA GLN A 602 -36.61 -37.07 -3.08
C GLN A 602 -37.70 -36.00 -2.86
N PRO A 603 -38.88 -36.37 -2.32
CA PRO A 603 -39.93 -35.41 -2.06
C PRO A 603 -39.45 -34.25 -1.17
N GLY A 604 -39.71 -33.01 -1.61
CA GLY A 604 -39.34 -31.80 -0.86
C GLY A 604 -37.90 -31.34 -1.02
N VAL A 605 -37.04 -32.08 -1.73
CA VAL A 605 -35.65 -31.68 -2.00
C VAL A 605 -35.54 -31.19 -3.45
N PRO A 606 -35.16 -29.92 -3.69
CA PRO A 606 -34.98 -29.42 -5.05
C PRO A 606 -33.80 -30.11 -5.74
N VAL A 607 -33.94 -30.35 -7.04
CA VAL A 607 -32.87 -30.90 -7.86
C VAL A 607 -31.77 -29.86 -8.03
N THR A 608 -30.52 -30.33 -7.98
CA THR A 608 -29.34 -29.52 -8.23
C THR A 608 -28.49 -30.18 -9.31
N PRO A 609 -27.62 -29.43 -10.00
CA PRO A 609 -26.67 -30.00 -10.96
C PRO A 609 -25.83 -31.16 -10.39
N ARG A 610 -25.51 -31.09 -9.09
CA ARG A 610 -24.81 -32.17 -8.40
C ARG A 610 -25.63 -33.45 -8.31
N HIS A 611 -26.94 -33.37 -8.02
CA HIS A 611 -27.80 -34.55 -8.00
C HIS A 611 -27.87 -35.23 -9.37
N ILE A 612 -27.88 -34.46 -10.45
CA ILE A 612 -27.86 -34.99 -11.83
C ILE A 612 -26.59 -35.79 -12.10
N LEU A 613 -25.43 -35.26 -11.68
CA LEU A 613 -24.16 -35.99 -11.74
C LEU A 613 -24.14 -37.25 -10.88
N GLU A 614 -24.78 -37.22 -9.70
CA GLU A 614 -24.83 -38.38 -8.80
C GLU A 614 -25.70 -39.51 -9.33
N VAL A 615 -26.76 -39.20 -10.09
CA VAL A 615 -27.59 -40.21 -10.77
C VAL A 615 -26.81 -40.88 -11.90
N ASN A 616 -26.02 -40.10 -12.65
CA ASN A 616 -25.15 -40.54 -13.74
C ASN A 616 -25.82 -41.50 -14.75
N ASP A 617 -27.11 -41.30 -15.01
CA ASP A 617 -27.91 -42.16 -15.88
C ASP A 617 -29.01 -41.32 -16.54
N PRO A 618 -28.84 -40.94 -17.83
CA PRO A 618 -29.81 -40.13 -18.58
C PRO A 618 -31.22 -40.73 -18.60
N PHE A 619 -31.32 -42.06 -18.73
CA PHE A 619 -32.60 -42.75 -18.85
C PHE A 619 -33.36 -42.77 -17.53
N LYS A 620 -32.68 -42.92 -16.39
CA LYS A 620 -33.32 -42.81 -15.07
C LYS A 620 -33.91 -41.42 -14.85
N ILE A 621 -33.24 -40.36 -15.33
CA ILE A 621 -33.74 -38.99 -15.22
C ILE A 621 -35.02 -38.83 -16.05
N VAL A 622 -35.00 -39.25 -17.31
CA VAL A 622 -36.17 -39.19 -18.20
C VAL A 622 -37.33 -40.03 -17.68
N LYS A 623 -37.06 -41.24 -17.18
CA LYS A 623 -38.08 -42.08 -16.55
C LYS A 623 -38.76 -41.35 -15.38
N LYS A 624 -37.98 -40.66 -14.55
CA LYS A 624 -38.51 -39.87 -13.43
C LYS A 624 -39.36 -38.69 -13.92
N ILE A 625 -39.00 -38.07 -15.05
CA ILE A 625 -39.82 -37.02 -15.68
C ILE A 625 -41.17 -37.60 -16.10
N LEU A 626 -41.19 -38.74 -16.79
CA LEU A 626 -42.43 -39.41 -17.21
C LEU A 626 -43.32 -39.78 -16.02
N GLU A 627 -42.75 -40.23 -14.89
CA GLU A 627 -43.51 -40.53 -13.66
C GLU A 627 -44.16 -39.30 -13.01
N LEU A 628 -43.51 -38.15 -13.09
CA LEU A 628 -43.89 -36.95 -12.33
C LEU A 628 -44.74 -35.95 -13.12
N ASN A 629 -44.82 -36.11 -14.45
CA ASN A 629 -45.47 -35.19 -15.37
C ASN A 629 -46.46 -35.95 -16.25
N GLU A 630 -47.76 -35.81 -15.96
CA GLU A 630 -48.83 -36.62 -16.55
C GLU A 630 -48.86 -36.61 -18.08
N SER A 631 -48.48 -35.50 -18.74
CA SER A 631 -48.52 -35.36 -20.20
C SER A 631 -47.16 -35.55 -20.89
N ALA A 632 -46.07 -35.79 -20.15
CA ALA A 632 -44.71 -35.80 -20.72
C ALA A 632 -44.52 -36.89 -21.80
N TYR A 633 -45.26 -38.01 -21.70
CA TYR A 633 -45.21 -39.09 -22.69
C TYR A 633 -45.63 -38.65 -24.10
N THR A 634 -46.40 -37.55 -24.24
CA THR A 634 -46.79 -36.99 -25.54
C THR A 634 -45.73 -36.09 -26.17
N GLN A 635 -44.75 -35.64 -25.40
CA GLN A 635 -43.72 -34.66 -25.78
C GLN A 635 -42.38 -35.33 -26.09
N THR A 636 -42.41 -36.40 -26.89
CA THR A 636 -41.23 -37.23 -27.16
C THR A 636 -40.08 -36.50 -27.83
N GLU A 637 -40.35 -35.45 -28.61
CA GLU A 637 -39.30 -34.66 -29.28
C GLU A 637 -38.49 -33.83 -28.28
N GLU A 638 -39.15 -33.15 -27.35
CA GLU A 638 -38.49 -32.35 -26.30
C GLU A 638 -37.70 -33.25 -25.34
N LEU A 639 -38.27 -34.39 -24.96
CA LEU A 639 -37.59 -35.38 -24.13
C LEU A 639 -36.39 -36.01 -24.84
N PHE A 640 -36.44 -36.17 -26.17
CA PHE A 640 -35.33 -36.69 -26.94
C PHE A 640 -34.16 -35.72 -26.99
N GLU A 641 -34.42 -34.44 -27.25
CA GLU A 641 -33.38 -33.40 -27.23
C GLU A 641 -32.72 -33.30 -25.85
N LEU A 642 -33.52 -33.37 -24.78
CA LEU A 642 -33.01 -33.44 -23.41
C LEU A 642 -32.15 -34.68 -23.18
N LEU A 643 -32.64 -35.86 -23.57
CA LEU A 643 -31.94 -37.14 -23.40
C LEU A 643 -30.59 -37.13 -24.10
N LYS A 644 -30.53 -36.62 -25.34
CA LYS A 644 -29.31 -36.49 -26.12
C LYS A 644 -28.27 -35.59 -25.44
N LYS A 645 -28.70 -34.43 -24.92
CA LYS A 645 -27.81 -33.53 -24.18
C LYS A 645 -27.31 -34.15 -22.86
N LEU A 646 -28.17 -34.90 -22.17
CA LEU A 646 -27.80 -35.62 -20.94
C LEU A 646 -26.79 -36.74 -21.22
N GLU A 647 -26.98 -37.51 -22.30
CA GLU A 647 -26.06 -38.57 -22.72
C GLU A 647 -24.67 -37.99 -23.01
N ILE A 648 -24.60 -36.97 -23.86
CA ILE A 648 -23.35 -36.26 -24.16
C ILE A 648 -22.70 -35.71 -22.88
N GLY A 649 -23.49 -35.12 -21.99
CA GLY A 649 -22.99 -34.41 -20.81
C GLY A 649 -22.53 -35.31 -19.66
N LEU A 650 -23.14 -36.49 -19.49
CA LEU A 650 -22.87 -37.45 -18.41
C LEU A 650 -21.91 -38.57 -18.83
N GLU A 651 -21.54 -38.65 -20.11
CA GLU A 651 -20.61 -39.67 -20.62
C GLU A 651 -19.24 -39.63 -19.93
N ASP A 652 -18.99 -40.63 -19.08
CA ASP A 652 -17.68 -41.02 -18.54
C ASP A 652 -17.10 -42.27 -19.25
N HIS A 653 -17.65 -42.63 -20.42
CA HIS A 653 -17.37 -43.91 -21.06
C HIS A 653 -16.06 -43.94 -21.86
N GLU A 654 -15.17 -44.85 -21.47
CA GLU A 654 -14.15 -45.45 -22.33
C GLU A 654 -14.84 -46.03 -23.57
N GLU A 655 -14.52 -45.46 -24.74
CA GLU A 655 -14.65 -45.88 -26.15
C GLU A 655 -15.70 -46.88 -26.69
N ASP A 656 -16.51 -47.62 -25.93
CA ASP A 656 -17.16 -48.83 -26.50
C ASP A 656 -18.67 -48.81 -26.75
N GLU A 657 -19.51 -47.94 -26.15
CA GLU A 657 -20.97 -48.03 -26.36
C GLU A 657 -21.69 -46.68 -26.32
N ILE A 658 -21.22 -45.70 -27.08
CA ILE A 658 -22.18 -44.67 -27.53
C ILE A 658 -23.10 -45.40 -28.50
N GLU A 659 -24.37 -45.58 -28.15
CA GLU A 659 -25.40 -45.90 -29.15
C GLU A 659 -25.55 -44.66 -30.05
N LYS A 660 -24.58 -44.42 -30.94
CA LYS A 660 -24.51 -43.30 -31.90
C LYS A 660 -25.67 -43.26 -32.90
N ASP A 661 -26.63 -44.15 -32.73
CA ASP A 661 -27.83 -44.20 -33.53
C ASP A 661 -28.95 -43.44 -32.81
N ASP A 662 -29.13 -42.18 -33.22
CA ASP A 662 -30.25 -41.32 -32.79
C ASP A 662 -31.60 -42.08 -32.89
N LEU A 663 -31.72 -43.02 -33.85
CA LEU A 663 -32.91 -43.86 -34.00
C LEU A 663 -33.08 -44.86 -32.86
N ALA A 664 -31.99 -45.49 -32.37
CA ALA A 664 -32.03 -46.41 -31.25
C ALA A 664 -32.38 -45.68 -29.94
N LEU A 665 -31.77 -44.52 -29.72
CA LEU A 665 -32.06 -43.66 -28.56
C LEU A 665 -33.53 -43.20 -28.54
N MET A 666 -34.03 -42.74 -29.69
CA MET A 666 -35.44 -42.38 -29.86
C MET A 666 -36.36 -43.58 -29.64
N THR A 667 -35.97 -44.77 -30.11
CA THR A 667 -36.75 -46.01 -29.91
C THR A 667 -36.85 -46.35 -28.42
N LYS A 668 -35.75 -46.28 -27.66
CA LYS A 668 -35.75 -46.48 -26.19
C LYS A 668 -36.65 -45.48 -25.49
N LEU A 669 -36.58 -44.20 -25.83
CA LEU A 669 -37.44 -43.17 -25.26
C LEU A 669 -38.92 -43.46 -25.53
N LYS A 670 -39.26 -43.81 -26.78
CA LYS A 670 -40.64 -44.14 -27.17
C LYS A 670 -41.15 -45.40 -26.47
N LEU A 671 -40.30 -46.41 -26.25
CA LEU A 671 -40.67 -47.59 -25.45
C LEU A 671 -40.96 -47.20 -23.99
N MET A 672 -40.15 -46.34 -23.38
CA MET A 672 -40.45 -45.81 -22.04
C MET A 672 -41.77 -45.03 -22.05
N ALA A 673 -41.97 -44.12 -23.01
CA ALA A 673 -43.21 -43.36 -23.13
C ALA A 673 -44.43 -44.28 -23.34
N LEU A 674 -44.29 -45.39 -24.06
CA LEU A 674 -45.32 -46.40 -24.24
C LEU A 674 -45.73 -47.04 -22.91
N ASP A 675 -44.78 -47.39 -22.04
CA ASP A 675 -45.09 -47.98 -20.73
C ASP A 675 -45.97 -47.04 -19.88
N TYR A 676 -45.72 -45.73 -19.92
CA TYR A 676 -46.55 -44.74 -19.23
C TYR A 676 -47.89 -44.53 -19.94
N ALA A 677 -47.88 -44.31 -21.26
CA ALA A 677 -49.09 -44.09 -22.04
C ALA A 677 -50.05 -45.27 -21.94
N ALA A 678 -49.54 -46.51 -21.87
CA ALA A 678 -50.34 -47.72 -21.70
C ALA A 678 -51.14 -47.75 -20.39
N THR A 679 -50.89 -46.87 -19.43
CA THR A 679 -51.69 -46.78 -18.19
C THR A 679 -52.67 -45.61 -18.19
N CYS A 680 -52.51 -44.63 -19.08
CA CYS A 680 -53.22 -43.35 -19.02
C CYS A 680 -54.02 -43.03 -20.29
N ASP A 681 -53.56 -43.44 -21.47
CA ASP A 681 -54.08 -42.99 -22.77
C ASP A 681 -53.93 -44.08 -23.84
N PHE A 682 -55.00 -44.83 -24.06
CA PHE A 682 -55.00 -45.96 -24.98
C PHE A 682 -54.79 -45.55 -26.44
N ASP A 683 -55.38 -44.44 -26.88
CA ASP A 683 -55.31 -44.03 -28.28
C ASP A 683 -53.90 -43.58 -28.65
N TYR A 684 -53.25 -42.78 -27.80
CA TYR A 684 -51.85 -42.41 -28.00
C TYR A 684 -50.92 -43.63 -27.91
N ALA A 685 -51.13 -44.49 -26.90
CA ALA A 685 -50.34 -45.71 -26.73
C ALA A 685 -50.50 -46.67 -27.93
N PHE A 686 -51.69 -46.75 -28.53
CA PHE A 686 -51.94 -47.55 -29.74
C PHE A 686 -51.15 -47.03 -30.93
N GLU A 687 -51.23 -45.73 -31.23
CA GLU A 687 -50.49 -45.12 -32.34
C GLU A 687 -48.98 -45.29 -32.16
N LEU A 688 -48.49 -45.06 -30.93
CA LEU A 688 -47.07 -45.22 -30.59
C LEU A 688 -46.62 -46.68 -30.70
N ALA A 689 -47.39 -47.63 -30.17
CA ALA A 689 -47.12 -49.06 -30.25
C ALA A 689 -47.13 -49.57 -31.69
N SER A 690 -48.13 -49.18 -32.47
CA SER A 690 -48.27 -49.52 -33.88
C SER A 690 -47.06 -49.03 -34.68
N GLY A 691 -46.67 -47.77 -34.49
CA GLY A 691 -45.50 -47.18 -35.14
C GLY A 691 -44.18 -47.84 -34.73
N LEU A 692 -43.99 -48.20 -33.45
CA LEU A 692 -42.81 -48.91 -32.97
C LEU A 692 -42.72 -50.33 -33.51
N LEU A 693 -43.83 -51.06 -33.61
CA LEU A 693 -43.86 -52.41 -34.18
C LEU A 693 -43.60 -52.40 -35.68
N ASP A 694 -44.19 -51.44 -36.41
CA ASP A 694 -43.90 -51.24 -37.83
C ASP A 694 -42.43 -50.89 -38.04
N MET A 695 -41.87 -50.03 -37.19
CA MET A 695 -40.45 -49.70 -37.19
C MET A 695 -39.60 -50.95 -36.94
N GLY A 696 -39.85 -51.72 -35.87
CA GLY A 696 -39.12 -52.95 -35.60
C GLY A 696 -39.17 -53.94 -36.78
N ALA A 697 -40.36 -54.18 -37.33
CA ALA A 697 -40.54 -55.08 -38.47
C ALA A 697 -39.79 -54.61 -39.74
N ASN A 698 -39.88 -53.31 -40.06
CA ASN A 698 -39.25 -52.72 -41.24
C ASN A 698 -37.72 -52.63 -41.13
N TYR A 699 -37.19 -52.37 -39.94
CA TYR A 699 -35.74 -52.23 -39.69
C TYR A 699 -35.05 -53.53 -39.28
N LYS A 700 -35.75 -54.67 -39.29
CA LYS A 700 -35.24 -55.99 -38.91
C LYS A 700 -33.87 -56.35 -39.51
N PHE A 701 -33.62 -55.96 -40.76
CA PHE A 701 -32.38 -56.26 -41.47
C PHE A 701 -31.45 -55.05 -41.62
N SER A 702 -31.98 -53.83 -41.50
CA SER A 702 -31.23 -52.59 -41.73
C SER A 702 -30.56 -52.06 -40.45
N THR A 703 -31.25 -52.15 -39.31
CA THR A 703 -30.76 -51.68 -38.01
C THR A 703 -31.09 -52.72 -36.94
N PRO A 704 -30.22 -53.74 -36.74
CA PRO A 704 -30.48 -54.82 -35.80
C PRO A 704 -30.73 -54.37 -34.36
N LEU A 705 -30.12 -53.25 -33.95
CA LEU A 705 -30.29 -52.66 -32.61
C LEU A 705 -31.75 -52.25 -32.35
N VAL A 706 -32.37 -51.51 -33.27
CA VAL A 706 -33.78 -51.09 -33.16
C VAL A 706 -34.72 -52.30 -33.12
N PHE A 707 -34.48 -53.29 -33.96
CA PHE A 707 -35.26 -54.54 -33.94
C PHE A 707 -35.14 -55.27 -32.61
N ASN A 708 -33.91 -55.42 -32.09
CA ASN A 708 -33.68 -56.08 -30.80
C ASN A 708 -34.34 -55.30 -29.66
N LEU A 709 -34.27 -53.96 -29.64
CA LEU A 709 -34.92 -53.14 -28.62
C LEU A 709 -36.43 -53.34 -28.60
N VAL A 710 -37.10 -53.31 -29.76
CA VAL A 710 -38.55 -53.54 -29.85
C VAL A 710 -38.90 -54.99 -29.47
N ARG A 711 -38.10 -55.97 -29.93
CA ARG A 711 -38.28 -57.38 -29.60
C ARG A 711 -38.13 -57.66 -28.11
N ASP A 712 -37.10 -57.11 -27.48
CA ASP A 712 -36.76 -57.39 -26.10
C ASP A 712 -37.76 -56.71 -25.13
N ASN A 713 -38.41 -55.63 -25.57
CA ASN A 713 -39.49 -54.93 -24.85
C ASN A 713 -40.91 -55.37 -25.31
N TRP A 714 -41.07 -56.58 -25.85
CA TRP A 714 -42.37 -57.10 -26.31
C TRP A 714 -43.48 -57.07 -25.23
N ILE A 715 -43.08 -57.15 -23.96
CA ILE A 715 -43.98 -57.15 -22.80
C ILE A 715 -44.79 -55.85 -22.72
N SER A 716 -44.19 -54.69 -23.03
CA SER A 716 -44.85 -53.39 -23.02
C SER A 716 -46.06 -53.35 -23.97
N PHE A 717 -45.89 -53.90 -25.18
CA PHE A 717 -46.95 -54.02 -26.17
C PHE A 717 -48.05 -55.01 -25.72
N PHE A 718 -47.65 -56.10 -25.08
CA PHE A 718 -48.59 -57.09 -24.56
C PHE A 718 -49.40 -56.54 -23.38
N GLN A 719 -48.78 -55.77 -22.48
CA GLN A 719 -49.44 -55.10 -21.36
C GLN A 719 -50.45 -54.05 -21.83
N LEU A 720 -50.12 -53.26 -22.85
CA LEU A 720 -51.07 -52.32 -23.47
C LEU A 720 -52.37 -53.01 -23.89
N VAL A 721 -52.27 -54.19 -24.50
CA VAL A 721 -53.45 -54.94 -24.94
C VAL A 721 -54.26 -55.49 -23.77
N LYS A 722 -53.56 -55.93 -22.71
CA LYS A 722 -54.17 -56.49 -21.51
C LYS A 722 -54.86 -55.44 -20.63
N ASN A 723 -54.45 -54.18 -20.70
CA ASN A 723 -55.01 -53.13 -19.85
C ASN A 723 -56.48 -52.84 -20.19
N ASP A 724 -57.30 -52.71 -19.15
CA ASP A 724 -58.74 -52.44 -19.27
C ASP A 724 -58.99 -50.94 -19.30
N PHE A 725 -59.29 -50.41 -20.49
CA PHE A 725 -59.62 -49.00 -20.71
C PHE A 725 -61.13 -48.81 -20.85
N GLY A 726 -61.87 -49.01 -19.77
CA GLY A 726 -63.33 -48.80 -19.75
C GLY A 726 -64.16 -49.90 -20.43
N GLU A 727 -65.38 -49.58 -20.87
CA GLU A 727 -66.29 -50.53 -21.52
C GLU A 727 -65.71 -50.98 -22.88
N ALA A 728 -65.79 -52.28 -23.16
CA ALA A 728 -65.24 -52.90 -24.36
C ALA A 728 -65.99 -52.47 -25.63
N ASP A 729 -65.59 -51.34 -26.21
CA ASP A 729 -66.06 -50.89 -27.50
C ASP A 729 -65.40 -51.71 -28.64
N PRO A 730 -66.15 -52.11 -29.70
CA PRO A 730 -65.61 -52.90 -30.80
C PRO A 730 -64.41 -52.25 -31.52
N GLU A 731 -64.29 -50.92 -31.54
CA GLU A 731 -63.16 -50.22 -32.14
C GLU A 731 -61.88 -50.43 -31.32
N SER A 732 -61.98 -50.34 -29.99
CA SER A 732 -60.87 -50.57 -29.06
C SER A 732 -60.34 -52.01 -29.13
N LEU A 733 -61.25 -53.00 -29.23
CA LEU A 733 -60.89 -54.40 -29.42
C LEU A 733 -60.18 -54.62 -30.76
N ASN A 734 -60.61 -53.93 -31.82
CA ASN A 734 -59.95 -54.01 -33.13
C ASN A 734 -58.52 -53.44 -33.11
N LYS A 735 -58.33 -52.31 -32.41
CA LYS A 735 -57.00 -51.73 -32.16
C LYS A 735 -56.10 -52.71 -31.39
N LYS A 736 -56.60 -53.32 -30.31
CA LYS A 736 -55.89 -54.36 -29.53
C LYS A 736 -55.49 -55.58 -30.37
N LEU A 737 -56.41 -56.12 -31.17
CA LEU A 737 -56.14 -57.25 -32.07
C LEU A 737 -55.07 -56.89 -33.12
N THR A 738 -55.07 -55.65 -33.61
CA THR A 738 -54.07 -55.16 -34.58
C THR A 738 -52.67 -55.13 -33.98
N ILE A 739 -52.52 -54.66 -32.73
CA ILE A 739 -51.24 -54.68 -32.02
C ILE A 739 -50.72 -56.12 -31.87
N LEU A 740 -51.57 -57.06 -31.41
CA LEU A 740 -51.16 -58.47 -31.24
C LEU A 740 -50.71 -59.09 -32.57
N CYS A 741 -51.42 -58.82 -33.68
CA CYS A 741 -51.00 -59.27 -35.02
C CYS A 741 -49.62 -58.76 -35.39
N LYS A 742 -49.35 -57.47 -35.18
CA LYS A 742 -48.04 -56.86 -35.45
C LYS A 742 -46.95 -57.38 -34.50
N LEU A 743 -47.30 -57.61 -33.23
CA LEU A 743 -46.38 -58.11 -32.20
C LEU A 743 -45.84 -59.50 -32.52
N MET A 744 -46.66 -60.41 -33.06
CA MET A 744 -46.23 -61.74 -33.49
C MET A 744 -45.11 -61.72 -34.55
N LEU A 745 -44.96 -60.61 -35.29
CA LEU A 745 -43.90 -60.48 -36.31
C LEU A 745 -42.53 -60.16 -35.71
N VAL A 746 -42.50 -59.65 -34.48
CA VAL A 746 -41.30 -59.10 -33.83
C VAL A 746 -40.91 -59.89 -32.58
N VAL A 747 -41.87 -60.38 -31.80
CA VAL A 747 -41.66 -61.08 -30.52
C VAL A 747 -40.74 -62.31 -30.64
N PRO A 748 -39.97 -62.68 -29.60
CA PRO A 748 -39.27 -63.96 -29.58
C PRO A 748 -40.24 -65.12 -29.80
N SER A 749 -39.83 -66.11 -30.62
CA SER A 749 -40.70 -67.20 -31.07
C SER A 749 -41.34 -68.02 -29.95
N GLU A 750 -40.71 -68.02 -28.77
CA GLU A 750 -41.15 -68.71 -27.55
C GLU A 750 -42.50 -68.18 -27.03
N PHE A 751 -42.82 -66.91 -27.28
CA PHE A 751 -44.02 -66.26 -26.75
C PHE A 751 -45.17 -66.14 -27.78
N ASN A 752 -44.97 -66.64 -29.00
CA ASN A 752 -45.99 -66.58 -30.06
C ASN A 752 -47.28 -67.32 -29.69
N SER A 753 -47.19 -68.46 -28.96
CA SER A 753 -48.37 -69.18 -28.50
C SER A 753 -49.21 -68.36 -27.54
N THR A 754 -48.58 -67.71 -26.55
CA THR A 754 -49.26 -66.85 -25.56
C THR A 754 -49.95 -65.67 -26.21
N ILE A 755 -49.31 -65.02 -27.18
CA ILE A 755 -49.90 -63.91 -27.93
C ILE A 755 -51.09 -64.37 -28.77
N LEU A 756 -50.98 -65.53 -29.43
CA LEU A 756 -52.05 -66.09 -30.25
C LEU A 756 -53.27 -66.51 -29.41
N GLU A 757 -53.05 -67.10 -28.24
CA GLU A 757 -54.13 -67.44 -27.30
C GLU A 757 -54.89 -66.19 -26.84
N HIS A 758 -54.17 -65.12 -26.49
CA HIS A 758 -54.79 -63.86 -26.08
C HIS A 758 -55.53 -63.18 -27.25
N TRP A 759 -54.99 -63.28 -28.47
CA TRP A 759 -55.68 -62.81 -29.68
C TRP A 759 -57.00 -63.56 -29.90
N GLN A 760 -57.02 -64.89 -29.75
CA GLN A 760 -58.23 -65.70 -29.90
C GLN A 760 -59.29 -65.34 -28.86
N MET A 761 -58.86 -65.09 -27.61
CA MET A 761 -59.73 -64.65 -26.53
C MET A 761 -60.42 -63.32 -26.88
N LEU A 762 -59.65 -62.28 -27.24
CA LEU A 762 -60.20 -60.96 -27.59
C LEU A 762 -61.05 -61.00 -28.87
N ASN A 763 -60.70 -61.85 -29.82
CA ASN A 763 -61.48 -62.01 -31.05
C ASN A 763 -62.86 -62.64 -30.78
N THR A 764 -62.94 -63.57 -29.84
CA THR A 764 -64.21 -64.17 -29.39
C THR A 764 -65.06 -63.13 -28.65
N GLU A 765 -64.43 -62.35 -27.77
CA GLU A 765 -65.09 -61.24 -27.05
C GLU A 765 -65.65 -60.18 -28.00
N LYS A 766 -64.91 -59.84 -29.07
CA LYS A 766 -65.39 -58.96 -30.13
C LYS A 766 -66.66 -59.49 -30.80
N TYR A 767 -66.68 -60.76 -31.18
CA TYR A 767 -67.88 -61.37 -31.78
C TYR A 767 -69.08 -61.35 -30.83
N ASP A 768 -68.87 -61.64 -29.55
CA ASP A 768 -69.93 -61.61 -28.54
C ASP A 768 -70.48 -60.20 -28.31
N SER A 769 -69.61 -59.18 -28.29
CA SER A 769 -70.00 -57.77 -28.16
C SER A 769 -70.75 -57.26 -29.39
N GLU A 770 -70.28 -57.60 -30.60
CA GLU A 770 -70.99 -57.28 -31.86
C GLU A 770 -72.35 -57.98 -31.94
N MET A 771 -72.45 -59.24 -31.50
CA MET A 771 -73.73 -59.97 -31.43
C MET A 771 -74.69 -59.35 -30.43
N LYS A 772 -74.22 -58.93 -29.25
CA LYS A 772 -75.04 -58.23 -28.25
C LYS A 772 -75.55 -56.88 -28.76
N ALA A 773 -74.71 -56.12 -29.47
CA ALA A 773 -75.10 -54.88 -30.13
C ALA A 773 -76.16 -55.13 -31.23
N ALA A 774 -76.01 -56.19 -32.03
CA ALA A 774 -76.98 -56.57 -33.08
C ALA A 774 -78.32 -57.07 -32.51
N SER A 775 -78.32 -57.77 -31.37
CA SER A 775 -79.55 -58.18 -30.68
C SER A 775 -80.30 -57.01 -30.06
N HIS A 776 -79.59 -56.05 -29.44
CA HIS A 776 -80.21 -54.83 -28.92
C HIS A 776 -80.79 -53.94 -30.02
N ALA A 777 -80.19 -53.92 -31.22
CA ALA A 777 -80.76 -53.22 -32.38
C ALA A 777 -82.03 -53.90 -32.94
N SER A 778 -82.23 -55.20 -32.71
CA SER A 778 -83.40 -55.96 -33.18
C SER A 778 -84.60 -55.92 -32.22
N GLU A 779 -84.39 -55.74 -30.92
CA GLU A 779 -85.48 -55.63 -29.93
C GLU A 779 -86.21 -54.27 -29.95
N THR A 780 -85.57 -53.20 -30.43
CA THR A 780 -86.19 -51.86 -30.50
C THR A 780 -87.20 -51.69 -31.63
N VAL A 781 -87.33 -52.68 -32.54
CA VAL A 781 -88.25 -52.61 -33.70
C VAL A 781 -89.46 -53.55 -33.56
N GLY A 782 -89.48 -54.45 -32.57
CA GLY A 782 -90.42 -55.57 -32.50
C GLY A 782 -91.36 -55.58 -31.30
N ASN A 783 -92.05 -54.48 -30.96
CA ASN A 783 -93.06 -54.52 -29.90
C ASN A 783 -94.33 -53.69 -30.18
N HIS A 784 -95.11 -54.11 -31.18
CA HIS A 784 -96.57 -53.93 -31.24
C HIS A 784 -97.23 -54.85 -32.29
N ARG A 785 -97.64 -56.07 -31.89
CA ARG A 785 -99.01 -56.61 -32.11
C ARG A 785 -99.21 -58.04 -31.58
N SER A 786 -100.40 -58.19 -31.02
CA SER A 786 -101.02 -59.26 -30.23
C SER A 786 -101.30 -60.64 -30.87
N SER A 787 -101.29 -61.64 -29.97
CA SER A 787 -102.26 -62.75 -29.76
C SER A 787 -102.36 -63.93 -30.74
N LEU A 788 -102.03 -65.15 -30.24
CA LEU A 788 -102.96 -66.28 -29.98
C LEU A 788 -102.16 -67.58 -29.68
N THR A 789 -102.46 -68.21 -28.55
CA THR A 789 -102.07 -69.58 -28.14
C THR A 789 -102.94 -70.65 -28.86
N PRO A 790 -102.51 -71.92 -29.04
CA PRO A 790 -102.54 -72.90 -27.95
C PRO A 790 -101.44 -74.00 -27.92
N HIS A 791 -101.31 -74.58 -26.73
CA HIS A 791 -100.67 -75.84 -26.29
C HIS A 791 -100.25 -76.90 -27.33
N ILE A 792 -99.08 -77.55 -27.12
CA ILE A 792 -98.94 -78.96 -26.64
C ILE A 792 -97.45 -79.33 -26.45
N SER A 793 -97.25 -80.19 -25.47
CA SER A 793 -96.04 -80.78 -24.86
C SER A 793 -95.26 -81.81 -25.70
N VAL A 794 -93.94 -81.79 -25.49
CA VAL A 794 -93.04 -82.95 -25.20
C VAL A 794 -92.73 -83.98 -26.31
N ASN A 795 -91.47 -83.90 -26.77
CA ASN A 795 -90.44 -84.95 -26.96
C ASN A 795 -89.85 -85.12 -28.37
N GLY A 796 -88.51 -85.02 -28.43
CA GLY A 796 -87.68 -85.91 -29.24
C GLY A 796 -86.83 -85.27 -30.35
N ASN A 797 -85.61 -84.87 -29.97
CA ASN A 797 -84.36 -84.94 -30.75
C ASN A 797 -84.23 -84.14 -32.07
N GLN A 798 -83.62 -82.96 -31.95
CA GLN A 798 -82.64 -82.48 -32.94
C GLN A 798 -81.27 -82.38 -32.28
N THR A 799 -80.31 -83.13 -32.82
CA THR A 799 -78.88 -83.00 -32.58
C THR A 799 -78.36 -81.71 -33.21
N ASN A 800 -77.91 -80.77 -32.39
CA ASN A 800 -77.07 -79.65 -32.85
C ASN A 800 -75.58 -80.03 -32.71
N PRO A 801 -74.71 -79.81 -33.73
CA PRO A 801 -73.33 -80.32 -33.72
C PRO A 801 -72.37 -79.57 -32.80
N ASN A 802 -72.80 -78.46 -32.18
CA ASN A 802 -71.90 -77.53 -31.48
C ASN A 802 -71.60 -77.89 -30.02
N HIS A 803 -72.24 -78.91 -29.45
CA HIS A 803 -71.94 -79.35 -28.07
C HIS A 803 -70.71 -80.27 -27.96
N ASN A 804 -70.17 -80.75 -29.09
CA ASN A 804 -69.04 -81.70 -29.11
C ASN A 804 -67.65 -81.01 -29.05
N THR A 805 -67.54 -79.72 -29.35
CA THR A 805 -66.26 -78.98 -29.27
C THR A 805 -65.99 -78.46 -27.86
N LEU A 806 -67.01 -77.89 -27.21
CA LEU A 806 -66.91 -77.40 -25.83
C LEU A 806 -66.61 -78.54 -24.83
N SER A 807 -67.24 -79.70 -25.01
CA SER A 807 -67.01 -80.88 -24.18
C SER A 807 -65.63 -81.54 -24.42
N ARG A 808 -65.04 -81.38 -25.62
CA ARG A 808 -63.67 -81.79 -25.92
C ARG A 808 -62.64 -80.86 -25.31
N LEU A 809 -62.88 -79.55 -25.37
CA LEU A 809 -62.04 -78.54 -24.73
C LEU A 809 -62.05 -78.70 -23.20
N GLN A 810 -63.23 -78.92 -22.61
CA GLN A 810 -63.38 -79.11 -21.17
C GLN A 810 -62.70 -80.39 -20.68
N ARG A 811 -62.72 -81.48 -21.48
CA ARG A 811 -61.91 -82.69 -21.20
C ARG A 811 -60.41 -82.48 -21.39
N SER A 812 -59.99 -81.66 -22.36
CA SER A 812 -58.58 -81.32 -22.57
C SER A 812 -58.03 -80.51 -21.39
N ILE A 813 -58.77 -79.51 -20.93
CA ILE A 813 -58.42 -78.68 -19.77
C ILE A 813 -58.36 -79.54 -18.49
N GLN A 814 -59.32 -80.45 -18.32
CA GLN A 814 -59.36 -81.34 -17.16
C GLN A 814 -58.25 -82.41 -17.18
N SER A 815 -57.82 -82.83 -18.38
CA SER A 815 -56.65 -83.70 -18.58
C SER A 815 -55.36 -82.97 -18.24
N SER A 816 -55.15 -81.75 -18.75
CA SER A 816 -53.94 -80.96 -18.50
C SER A 816 -53.83 -80.50 -17.04
N ALA A 817 -54.95 -80.17 -16.39
CA ALA A 817 -54.97 -79.83 -14.97
C ALA A 817 -54.61 -81.03 -14.08
N ASN A 818 -55.06 -82.24 -14.43
CA ASN A 818 -54.68 -83.46 -13.72
C ASN A 818 -53.22 -83.88 -13.95
N GLU A 819 -52.67 -83.60 -15.14
CA GLU A 819 -51.27 -83.87 -15.49
C GLU A 819 -50.29 -82.91 -14.76
N VAL A 820 -50.67 -81.64 -14.58
CA VAL A 820 -49.92 -80.66 -13.79
C VAL A 820 -49.95 -81.00 -12.29
N LEU A 821 -51.06 -81.53 -11.78
CA LEU A 821 -51.16 -81.94 -10.38
C LEU A 821 -50.37 -83.23 -10.09
N GLN A 822 -50.23 -84.14 -11.06
CA GLN A 822 -49.44 -85.37 -10.90
C GLN A 822 -47.93 -85.17 -11.05
N ASN A 823 -47.48 -84.11 -11.74
CA ASN A 823 -46.05 -83.84 -11.97
C ASN A 823 -45.42 -82.89 -10.93
N SER A 824 -46.12 -82.59 -9.83
CA SER A 824 -45.70 -81.58 -8.84
C SER A 824 -44.85 -82.11 -7.66
N GLU A 825 -44.36 -83.35 -7.71
CA GLU A 825 -43.27 -83.81 -6.84
C GLU A 825 -41.90 -83.41 -7.43
N GLY A 826 -41.61 -82.11 -7.37
CA GLY A 826 -40.36 -81.50 -7.84
C GLY A 826 -40.23 -80.08 -7.27
N GLY A 827 -40.33 -79.97 -5.95
CA GLY A 827 -40.44 -78.71 -5.23
C GLY A 827 -39.15 -77.91 -5.18
N ASP A 828 -38.89 -77.12 -6.23
CA ASP A 828 -38.02 -75.94 -6.16
C ASP A 828 -38.39 -74.81 -7.16
N LEU A 829 -39.20 -75.09 -8.19
CA LEU A 829 -39.67 -74.04 -9.13
C LEU A 829 -40.86 -73.22 -8.59
N GLY A 830 -41.69 -73.83 -7.72
CA GLY A 830 -42.93 -73.21 -7.22
C GLY A 830 -42.75 -72.15 -6.12
N LYS A 831 -41.59 -72.08 -5.47
CA LYS A 831 -41.32 -71.10 -4.41
C LYS A 831 -40.85 -69.74 -4.95
N ASN A 832 -40.23 -69.71 -6.14
CA ASN A 832 -39.75 -68.47 -6.75
C ASN A 832 -40.86 -67.67 -7.46
N ILE A 833 -41.92 -68.34 -7.92
CA ILE A 833 -43.04 -67.68 -8.62
C ILE A 833 -44.01 -67.04 -7.61
N ILE A 834 -44.19 -67.63 -6.42
CA ILE A 834 -45.05 -67.05 -5.36
C ILE A 834 -44.36 -65.88 -4.64
N GLY A 835 -43.02 -65.84 -4.60
CA GLY A 835 -42.26 -64.72 -4.03
C GLY A 835 -42.34 -63.40 -4.83
N TRP A 836 -42.59 -63.47 -6.14
CA TRP A 836 -42.74 -62.27 -6.99
C TRP A 836 -44.16 -61.70 -7.02
N ILE A 837 -45.17 -62.50 -6.65
CA ILE A 837 -46.59 -62.10 -6.68
C ILE A 837 -47.02 -61.43 -5.36
N VAL A 838 -46.25 -61.54 -4.27
CA VAL A 838 -46.58 -60.95 -2.96
C VAL A 838 -45.75 -59.69 -2.64
N GLY A 839 -44.79 -59.31 -3.50
CA GLY A 839 -43.87 -58.19 -3.28
C GLY A 839 -44.24 -56.84 -3.93
N ALA A 840 -45.39 -56.74 -4.62
CA ALA A 840 -45.88 -55.50 -5.21
C ALA A 840 -47.30 -55.20 -4.68
N GLN A 841 -47.35 -54.60 -3.49
CA GLN A 841 -48.46 -53.79 -2.97
C GLN A 841 -47.92 -52.41 -2.61
#